data_AF-A0A3F2S166-F1
#
_entry.id   AF-A0A3F2S166-F1
#
_cell.length_a   1.000
_cell.length_b   1.000
_cell.length_c   1.000
_cell.angle_alpha   90.00
_cell.angle_beta   90.00
_cell.angle_gamma   90.00
#
_symmetry.space_group_name_H-M   'P 1'
#
loop_
_entity.id
_entity.type
_entity.pdbx_description
1 polymer ?
#
loop_
_entity_poly.entity_id
_entity_poly.type
_entity_poly.pdbx_seq_one_letter_code
_entity_poly.pdbx_strand_id
1 'polypeptide(L)'
;MAPAAPSSGEDVTASVELRSFGDLQTQLRAMSYSEPVGVESVLLVRRLLTDILAASTDRDKAEKALEKAQRDALEFSQILLPLRKENAQLTRENNSLHLEIIHQEEAITEREKTCELQLEGLRDDLKKLQFVNGQKSQQCTKKDQEIAKLHARLERVLATGGGNLDASQGIGIDMRGSDVSQSLRRLSIDSPQARNTAHSEQNGHAQVAKDLQEQLAEVMKDNTKLCAQCEQLNDKLSKREQEIGRLSKLSMQVVNNEDTSKKLHELEERYQAKSKQDATELHVDQLSTQVDLLNDQVAKYERRLKDATDQIRVNDGIAEKLQQAELDRDHFVKELSVLQAKYHVLEEEHSRCGDSYLEPGSPRKQTGPSNSPEAQDEGQGAADLASLNEQVRTLATHKDRLEDALRAMHYDKISYTNALSNANSHNRVLTSDLARAEAKLKELDQEKAKLEQVLADTRASLDAHTRELDVLRESLKQSEESYTLDKEKNASLHRELRSMDKLLSQRDDECRSLNRALLVQKSETERLTGKLDRLEAATSGDGGDDTQNGKKAVFAQEMKWLEEERHDLRREKEEFMVQIMDLEQDLQKAKKSLQEAEHENAKQLEKANVSTKNQVNLEGMLEAKKHECADIQRQLIESKGKLRELTDKESQAKVLLSRAEETENEKIVVQNEALALKRHVEELRDQNASLKNRAENGEQYAKRLTDQIQKLQTDAAVTTQKCSTLEKEKAELQNSYDSAIVELRNARQTWNHYQHEFEKLSSEVQAQQHSLSSGQNALQSSQSSVSDLRNQLVLLQDELLQTKEVNRAREIALKQLRAEIQSKDRALTEKTEAVENFKLLIEQMESSRDQMVFQTKQRQQQIQRHQQEMDDLNAKVSSLETDISTKNNEIASLKKLTRTLDSEKDVTNDQLDALTEKYHELEKQSKELRKTMQSRTSDTAGLQEQMGNLINKLNEAEDKLSKMQAHCSRLETEVDRLEHLKGMHTAELAALAQDLENMTVENQAISEECTRLQRVDESHSKSAKNMKQTTREVERERDIMQVELEDLRHTYRSLILEHEGMQKAQEAQTKCEDLEDRLAQQDDIIRKLERSRSKFKRFAAKYEREIEQRDRKIEELRSSNASSFVSPDARSLRHRWYGTA
;
A
#
# COMPACT_ATOMS: atom_id res chain seq x y z
N MET A 1 32.92 -67.54 74.67
CA MET A 1 32.50 -66.13 74.91
C MET A 1 32.98 -65.27 73.74
N ALA A 2 32.44 -64.05 73.60
CA ALA A 2 32.78 -63.03 72.60
C ALA A 2 34.26 -62.58 72.65
N PRO A 3 34.83 -61.82 71.67
CA PRO A 3 34.17 -60.79 70.85
C PRO A 3 34.44 -60.81 69.32
N ALA A 4 33.85 -59.82 68.63
CA ALA A 4 33.95 -59.56 67.18
C ALA A 4 34.57 -58.18 66.89
N ALA A 5 34.79 -57.85 65.60
CA ALA A 5 35.36 -56.58 65.13
C ALA A 5 34.47 -55.92 64.05
N PRO A 6 34.47 -54.58 63.90
CA PRO A 6 33.50 -53.83 63.08
C PRO A 6 33.95 -53.51 61.63
N SER A 7 33.01 -53.03 60.82
CA SER A 7 33.21 -52.43 59.49
C SER A 7 33.64 -50.96 59.55
N SER A 8 34.20 -50.42 58.47
CA SER A 8 34.72 -49.04 58.38
C SER A 8 34.55 -48.40 56.99
N GLY A 9 33.48 -48.76 56.26
CA GLY A 9 33.25 -48.31 54.88
C GLY A 9 32.27 -47.15 54.73
N GLU A 10 31.24 -47.10 55.59
CA GLU A 10 30.06 -46.24 55.42
C GLU A 10 30.28 -44.80 55.94
N ASP A 11 31.20 -44.60 56.89
CA ASP A 11 31.50 -43.28 57.47
C ASP A 11 32.04 -42.27 56.43
N VAL A 12 32.75 -42.74 55.40
CA VAL A 12 33.49 -41.86 54.46
C VAL A 12 32.55 -41.12 53.51
N THR A 13 31.54 -41.81 52.96
CA THR A 13 30.52 -41.20 52.09
C THR A 13 29.63 -40.24 52.87
N ALA A 14 29.13 -40.67 54.03
CA ALA A 14 28.33 -39.83 54.93
C ALA A 14 29.08 -38.54 55.35
N SER A 15 30.38 -38.62 55.61
CA SER A 15 31.20 -37.44 55.96
C SER A 15 31.36 -36.44 54.81
N VAL A 16 31.37 -36.90 53.55
CA VAL A 16 31.42 -36.02 52.37
C VAL A 16 30.07 -35.31 52.16
N GLU A 17 28.96 -36.04 52.27
CA GLU A 17 27.62 -35.47 52.14
C GLU A 17 27.34 -34.43 53.23
N LEU A 18 27.67 -34.73 54.49
CA LEU A 18 27.56 -33.80 55.63
C LEU A 18 28.37 -32.50 55.46
N ARG A 19 29.56 -32.56 54.83
CA ARG A 19 30.31 -31.33 54.48
C ARG A 19 29.59 -30.55 53.39
N SER A 20 29.17 -31.22 52.32
CA SER A 20 28.47 -30.58 51.20
C SER A 20 27.13 -29.94 51.62
N PHE A 21 26.48 -30.49 52.64
CA PHE A 21 25.31 -29.92 53.33
C PHE A 21 25.68 -28.64 54.10
N GLY A 22 26.73 -28.68 54.93
CA GLY A 22 27.19 -27.52 55.70
C GLY A 22 27.60 -26.34 54.80
N ASP A 23 28.31 -26.61 53.71
CA ASP A 23 28.68 -25.60 52.71
C ASP A 23 27.45 -24.98 52.04
N LEU A 24 26.46 -25.81 51.65
CA LEU A 24 25.22 -25.34 51.02
C LEU A 24 24.38 -24.52 51.99
N GLN A 25 24.21 -24.98 53.23
CA GLN A 25 23.47 -24.27 54.27
C GLN A 25 24.14 -22.93 54.61
N THR A 26 25.47 -22.85 54.57
CA THR A 26 26.22 -21.60 54.73
C THR A 26 25.99 -20.66 53.55
N GLN A 27 26.03 -21.17 52.31
CA GLN A 27 25.77 -20.40 51.10
C GLN A 27 24.32 -19.86 51.05
N LEU A 28 23.33 -20.67 51.43
CA LEU A 28 21.92 -20.29 51.53
C LEU A 28 21.70 -19.20 52.60
N ARG A 29 22.28 -19.35 53.80
CA ARG A 29 22.23 -18.33 54.85
C ARG A 29 22.90 -17.02 54.45
N ALA A 30 23.95 -17.06 53.63
CA ALA A 30 24.60 -15.86 53.09
C ALA A 30 23.69 -15.06 52.13
N MET A 31 22.67 -15.70 51.55
CA MET A 31 21.59 -15.05 50.78
C MET A 31 20.29 -14.91 51.61
N SER A 32 20.40 -14.93 52.94
CA SER A 32 19.30 -14.79 53.89
C SER A 32 18.22 -15.88 53.87
N TYR A 33 18.46 -17.02 53.21
CA TYR A 33 17.55 -18.17 53.28
C TYR A 33 17.80 -18.96 54.57
N SER A 34 16.75 -19.08 55.40
CA SER A 34 16.85 -19.55 56.79
C SER A 34 16.11 -20.86 57.09
N GLU A 35 15.37 -21.41 56.12
CA GLU A 35 14.58 -22.63 56.30
C GLU A 35 15.47 -23.90 56.36
N PRO A 36 15.06 -24.96 57.08
CA PRO A 36 15.84 -26.17 57.23
C PRO A 36 15.79 -27.06 55.97
N VAL A 37 16.89 -27.09 55.23
CA VAL A 37 17.14 -28.07 54.17
C VAL A 37 17.49 -29.44 54.80
N GLY A 38 17.14 -30.55 54.14
CA GLY A 38 17.54 -31.91 54.53
C GLY A 38 18.84 -32.36 53.83
N VAL A 39 19.54 -33.35 54.38
CA VAL A 39 20.81 -33.85 53.77
C VAL A 39 20.54 -34.48 52.39
N GLU A 40 19.44 -35.21 52.24
CA GLU A 40 19.04 -35.87 50.98
C GLU A 40 18.79 -34.88 49.82
N SER A 41 18.35 -33.65 50.09
CA SER A 41 18.00 -32.68 49.05
C SER A 41 19.16 -31.76 48.62
N VAL A 42 20.35 -31.93 49.19
CA VAL A 42 21.54 -31.08 48.94
C VAL A 42 21.89 -30.96 47.47
N LEU A 43 21.96 -32.08 46.74
CA LEU A 43 22.42 -32.08 45.35
C LEU A 43 21.46 -31.31 44.43
N LEU A 44 20.15 -31.46 44.65
CA LEU A 44 19.12 -30.75 43.91
C LEU A 44 19.13 -29.25 44.25
N VAL A 45 19.13 -28.89 45.54
CA VAL A 45 19.10 -27.49 45.98
C VAL A 45 20.38 -26.76 45.58
N ARG A 46 21.55 -27.42 45.64
CA ARG A 46 22.82 -26.87 45.13
C ARG A 46 22.80 -26.64 43.62
N ARG A 47 22.17 -27.52 42.84
CA ARG A 47 22.04 -27.33 41.40
C ARG A 47 21.08 -26.20 41.06
N LEU A 48 19.87 -26.21 41.62
CA LEU A 48 18.89 -25.13 41.45
C LEU A 48 19.46 -23.76 41.83
N LEU A 49 20.20 -23.68 42.94
CA LEU A 49 20.90 -22.45 43.33
C LEU A 49 21.96 -22.03 42.30
N THR A 50 22.71 -22.97 41.74
CA THR A 50 23.72 -22.68 40.71
C THR A 50 23.07 -22.13 39.45
N ASP A 51 21.97 -22.74 39.01
CA ASP A 51 21.21 -22.35 37.83
C ASP A 51 20.52 -20.98 38.04
N ILE A 52 19.99 -20.70 39.23
CA ILE A 52 19.42 -19.39 39.62
C ILE A 52 20.51 -18.30 39.66
N LEU A 53 21.68 -18.57 40.23
CA LEU A 53 22.80 -17.62 40.25
C LEU A 53 23.29 -17.32 38.84
N ALA A 54 23.43 -18.33 37.97
CA ALA A 54 23.78 -18.14 36.56
C ALA A 54 22.75 -17.23 35.87
N ALA A 55 21.46 -17.55 35.95
CA ALA A 55 20.37 -16.76 35.39
C ALA A 55 20.34 -15.32 35.92
N SER A 56 20.63 -15.11 37.21
CA SER A 56 20.76 -13.76 37.80
C SER A 56 21.93 -13.00 37.18
N THR A 57 23.11 -13.61 37.01
CA THR A 57 24.24 -12.93 36.36
C THR A 57 23.99 -12.62 34.89
N ASP A 58 23.23 -13.44 34.16
CA ASP A 58 22.87 -13.18 32.78
C ASP A 58 21.79 -12.09 32.65
N ARG A 59 20.83 -12.06 33.58
CA ARG A 59 19.89 -10.93 33.74
C ARG A 59 20.64 -9.62 33.97
N ASP A 60 21.61 -9.60 34.89
CA ASP A 60 22.42 -8.41 35.20
C ASP A 60 23.30 -7.95 34.01
N LYS A 61 23.77 -8.88 33.16
CA LYS A 61 24.49 -8.57 31.91
C LYS A 61 23.54 -7.94 30.88
N ALA A 62 22.35 -8.53 30.71
CA ALA A 62 21.34 -8.02 29.78
C ALA A 62 20.82 -6.63 30.19
N GLU A 63 20.60 -6.40 31.49
CA GLU A 63 20.18 -5.11 32.05
C GLU A 63 21.24 -4.01 31.78
N LYS A 64 22.53 -4.29 32.03
CA LYS A 64 23.63 -3.36 31.72
C LYS A 64 23.83 -3.13 30.21
N ALA A 65 23.55 -4.14 29.37
CA ALA A 65 23.57 -3.98 27.93
C ALA A 65 22.40 -3.11 27.43
N LEU A 66 21.21 -3.26 28.02
CA LEU A 66 20.03 -2.43 27.74
C LEU A 66 20.26 -0.97 28.17
N GLU A 67 20.76 -0.73 29.38
CA GLU A 67 21.14 0.62 29.82
C GLU A 67 22.16 1.27 28.87
N LYS A 68 23.14 0.49 28.38
CA LYS A 68 24.12 0.99 27.41
C LYS A 68 23.43 1.36 26.10
N ALA A 69 22.60 0.47 25.53
CA ALA A 69 21.87 0.77 24.31
C ALA A 69 20.95 2.00 24.46
N GLN A 70 20.34 2.21 25.62
CA GLN A 70 19.54 3.40 25.93
C GLN A 70 20.39 4.68 26.02
N ARG A 71 21.57 4.62 26.66
CA ARG A 71 22.52 5.75 26.70
C ARG A 71 23.07 6.08 25.32
N ASP A 72 23.56 5.09 24.58
CA ASP A 72 24.05 5.23 23.20
C ASP A 72 22.95 5.85 22.30
N ALA A 73 21.69 5.39 22.42
CA ALA A 73 20.56 5.94 21.66
C ALA A 73 20.20 7.39 22.06
N LEU A 74 20.31 7.76 23.34
CA LEU A 74 20.12 9.13 23.81
C LEU A 74 21.24 10.07 23.30
N GLU A 75 22.49 9.59 23.25
CA GLU A 75 23.62 10.34 22.69
C GLU A 75 23.44 10.55 21.17
N PHE A 76 23.09 9.50 20.41
CA PHE A 76 22.75 9.65 18.99
C PHE A 76 21.56 10.59 18.75
N SER A 77 20.53 10.53 19.60
CA SER A 77 19.39 11.45 19.52
C SER A 77 19.80 12.91 19.74
N GLN A 78 20.69 13.18 20.70
CA GLN A 78 21.26 14.50 20.95
C GLN A 78 22.13 15.00 19.78
N ILE A 79 22.97 14.14 19.20
CA ILE A 79 23.84 14.47 18.05
C ILE A 79 22.99 14.77 16.78
N LEU A 80 21.90 14.04 16.57
CA LEU A 80 21.00 14.25 15.42
C LEU A 80 20.08 15.47 15.56
N LEU A 81 19.89 16.02 16.77
CA LEU A 81 18.93 17.10 17.01
C LEU A 81 19.36 18.45 16.37
N PRO A 82 20.63 18.89 16.45
CA PRO A 82 21.14 20.01 15.65
C PRO A 82 20.99 19.78 14.14
N LEU A 83 21.42 18.62 13.63
CA LEU A 83 21.37 18.31 12.19
C LEU A 83 19.94 18.29 11.64
N ARG A 84 18.96 17.84 12.44
CA ARG A 84 17.52 17.92 12.10
C ARG A 84 17.01 19.36 12.09
N LYS A 85 17.45 20.22 13.01
CA LYS A 85 17.11 21.66 13.00
C LYS A 85 17.72 22.38 11.80
N GLU A 86 18.97 22.10 11.47
CA GLU A 86 19.70 22.66 10.33
C GLU A 86 19.05 22.24 9.00
N ASN A 87 18.74 20.96 8.81
CA ASN A 87 18.00 20.50 7.63
C ASN A 87 16.61 21.17 7.53
N ALA A 88 15.89 21.30 8.65
CA ALA A 88 14.59 21.97 8.68
C ALA A 88 14.68 23.49 8.44
N GLN A 89 15.81 24.13 8.74
CA GLN A 89 16.09 25.52 8.41
C GLN A 89 16.45 25.66 6.92
N LEU A 90 17.41 24.90 6.43
CA LEU A 90 17.82 24.89 5.02
C LEU A 90 16.66 24.56 4.08
N THR A 91 15.74 23.68 4.48
CA THR A 91 14.52 23.40 3.70
C THR A 91 13.58 24.61 3.63
N ARG A 92 13.47 25.41 4.69
CA ARG A 92 12.67 26.65 4.67
C ARG A 92 13.34 27.73 3.84
N GLU A 93 14.65 27.89 3.98
CA GLU A 93 15.45 28.87 3.21
C GLU A 93 15.42 28.53 1.71
N ASN A 94 15.62 27.26 1.35
CA ASN A 94 15.49 26.78 -0.04
C ASN A 94 14.07 26.98 -0.59
N ASN A 95 13.01 26.63 0.16
CA ASN A 95 11.64 26.89 -0.26
C ASN A 95 11.34 28.40 -0.40
N SER A 96 11.90 29.24 0.48
CA SER A 96 11.74 30.70 0.41
C SER A 96 12.44 31.28 -0.82
N LEU A 97 13.65 30.80 -1.13
CA LEU A 97 14.38 31.20 -2.34
C LEU A 97 13.68 30.71 -3.62
N HIS A 98 13.08 29.51 -3.61
CA HIS A 98 12.27 29.05 -4.73
C HIS A 98 11.01 29.91 -4.95
N LEU A 99 10.33 30.33 -3.89
CA LEU A 99 9.21 31.28 -4.00
C LEU A 99 9.67 32.66 -4.49
N GLU A 100 10.82 33.14 -4.02
CA GLU A 100 11.39 34.41 -4.51
C GLU A 100 11.76 34.34 -6.00
N ILE A 101 12.37 33.23 -6.45
CA ILE A 101 12.65 32.98 -7.87
C ILE A 101 11.36 32.97 -8.68
N ILE A 102 10.31 32.28 -8.22
CA ILE A 102 9.00 32.25 -8.92
C ILE A 102 8.41 33.66 -9.05
N HIS A 103 8.36 34.44 -7.96
CA HIS A 103 7.84 35.81 -8.02
C HIS A 103 8.72 36.74 -8.91
N GLN A 104 10.04 36.52 -8.97
CA GLN A 104 10.92 37.27 -9.87
C GLN A 104 10.68 36.88 -11.34
N GLU A 105 10.51 35.59 -11.65
CA GLU A 105 10.16 35.07 -12.98
C GLU A 105 8.79 35.63 -13.43
N GLU A 106 7.76 35.55 -12.59
CA GLU A 106 6.42 36.09 -12.84
C GLU A 106 6.48 37.59 -13.15
N ALA A 107 7.15 38.38 -12.29
CA ALA A 107 7.33 39.82 -12.48
C ALA A 107 8.21 40.19 -13.70
N ILE A 108 9.04 39.28 -14.20
CA ILE A 108 9.73 39.43 -15.49
C ILE A 108 8.74 39.18 -16.63
N THR A 109 8.00 38.06 -16.64
CA THR A 109 7.04 37.78 -17.73
C THR A 109 5.92 38.82 -17.83
N GLU A 110 5.49 39.44 -16.74
CA GLU A 110 4.53 40.56 -16.77
C GLU A 110 5.12 41.81 -17.44
N ARG A 111 6.39 42.13 -17.18
CA ARG A 111 7.10 43.23 -17.84
C ARG A 111 7.31 42.93 -19.31
N GLU A 112 7.65 41.69 -19.67
CA GLU A 112 7.79 41.26 -21.06
C GLU A 112 6.46 41.39 -21.82
N LYS A 113 5.36 40.82 -21.30
CA LYS A 113 4.00 40.99 -21.86
C LYS A 113 3.62 42.46 -22.02
N THR A 114 3.96 43.31 -21.03
CA THR A 114 3.72 44.75 -21.08
C THR A 114 4.52 45.43 -22.19
N CYS A 115 5.79 45.05 -22.38
CA CYS A 115 6.63 45.54 -23.47
C CYS A 115 6.17 45.02 -24.84
N GLU A 116 5.71 43.78 -24.96
CA GLU A 116 5.14 43.22 -26.19
C GLU A 116 3.88 43.98 -26.62
N LEU A 117 2.95 44.25 -25.70
CA LEU A 117 1.76 45.06 -25.96
C LEU A 117 2.11 46.50 -26.38
N GLN A 118 3.13 47.10 -25.77
CA GLN A 118 3.63 48.43 -26.19
C GLN A 118 4.26 48.37 -27.59
N LEU A 119 5.02 47.33 -27.91
CA LEU A 119 5.60 47.11 -29.24
C LEU A 119 4.51 46.85 -30.30
N GLU A 120 3.43 46.15 -29.96
CA GLU A 120 2.29 45.97 -30.86
C GLU A 120 1.53 47.27 -31.11
N GLY A 121 1.26 48.06 -30.06
CA GLY A 121 0.69 49.41 -30.20
C GLY A 121 1.52 50.32 -31.11
N LEU A 122 2.85 50.32 -30.92
CA LEU A 122 3.79 51.07 -31.77
C LEU A 122 3.84 50.53 -33.21
N ARG A 123 3.73 49.21 -33.43
CA ARG A 123 3.60 48.61 -34.77
C ARG A 123 2.30 49.06 -35.46
N ASP A 124 1.20 49.16 -34.72
CA ASP A 124 -0.07 49.63 -35.26
C ASP A 124 -0.08 51.13 -35.55
N ASP A 125 0.55 51.96 -34.73
CA ASP A 125 0.74 53.38 -35.04
C ASP A 125 1.68 53.58 -36.23
N LEU A 126 2.71 52.74 -36.40
CA LEU A 126 3.50 52.71 -37.63
C LEU A 126 2.66 52.34 -38.87
N LYS A 127 1.76 51.35 -38.79
CA LYS A 127 0.81 51.02 -39.88
C LYS A 127 -0.10 52.22 -40.21
N LYS A 128 -0.66 52.88 -39.19
CA LYS A 128 -1.52 54.08 -39.36
C LYS A 128 -0.74 55.23 -40.02
N LEU A 129 0.48 55.52 -39.55
CA LEU A 129 1.35 56.55 -40.12
C LEU A 129 1.78 56.23 -41.55
N GLN A 130 2.10 54.97 -41.87
CA GLN A 130 2.38 54.53 -43.24
C GLN A 130 1.18 54.73 -44.17
N PHE A 131 -0.04 54.38 -43.71
CA PHE A 131 -1.27 54.61 -44.47
C PHE A 131 -1.54 56.10 -44.72
N VAL A 132 -1.44 56.95 -43.69
CA VAL A 132 -1.61 58.40 -43.81
C VAL A 132 -0.55 59.02 -44.73
N ASN A 133 0.71 58.60 -44.60
CA ASN A 133 1.80 59.06 -45.47
C ASN A 133 1.56 58.63 -46.93
N GLY A 134 1.15 57.38 -47.17
CA GLY A 134 0.75 56.89 -48.50
C GLY A 134 -0.40 57.71 -49.10
N GLN A 135 -1.44 58.01 -48.31
CA GLN A 135 -2.55 58.87 -48.74
C GLN A 135 -2.08 60.29 -49.08
N LYS A 136 -1.17 60.87 -48.28
CA LYS A 136 -0.61 62.21 -48.52
C LYS A 136 0.30 62.24 -49.75
N SER A 137 1.12 61.22 -49.96
CA SER A 137 1.93 61.08 -51.17
C SER A 137 1.07 60.93 -52.44
N GLN A 138 -0.05 60.20 -52.36
CA GLN A 138 -1.05 60.18 -53.44
C GLN A 138 -1.74 61.54 -53.64
N GLN A 139 -1.96 62.31 -52.57
CA GLN A 139 -2.53 63.66 -52.66
C GLN A 139 -1.55 64.65 -53.31
N CYS A 140 -0.25 64.55 -53.03
CA CYS A 140 0.80 65.32 -53.70
C CYS A 140 0.85 64.99 -55.19
N THR A 141 1.04 63.72 -55.57
CA THR A 141 1.13 63.32 -56.98
C THR A 141 -0.09 63.70 -57.81
N LYS A 142 -1.30 63.75 -57.23
CA LYS A 142 -2.50 64.31 -57.89
C LYS A 142 -2.38 65.81 -58.14
N LYS A 143 -1.90 66.59 -57.16
CA LYS A 143 -1.63 68.03 -57.33
C LYS A 143 -0.50 68.30 -58.33
N ASP A 144 0.55 67.48 -58.33
CA ASP A 144 1.66 67.60 -59.29
C ASP A 144 1.16 67.36 -60.73
N GLN A 145 0.24 66.40 -60.92
CA GLN A 145 -0.45 66.20 -62.20
C GLN A 145 -1.38 67.36 -62.58
N GLU A 146 -2.02 68.04 -61.62
CA GLU A 146 -2.81 69.25 -61.88
C GLU A 146 -1.93 70.45 -62.26
N ILE A 147 -0.80 70.65 -61.56
CA ILE A 147 0.22 71.65 -61.89
C ILE A 147 0.78 71.39 -63.30
N ALA A 148 1.11 70.14 -63.64
CA ALA A 148 1.55 69.77 -64.99
C ALA A 148 0.47 70.05 -66.06
N LYS A 149 -0.81 69.79 -65.79
CA LYS A 149 -1.93 70.13 -66.69
C LYS A 149 -2.10 71.65 -66.85
N LEU A 150 -1.85 72.44 -65.81
CA LEU A 150 -1.89 73.90 -65.84
C LEU A 150 -0.71 74.49 -66.61
N HIS A 151 0.51 73.98 -66.41
CA HIS A 151 1.68 74.33 -67.23
C HIS A 151 1.43 73.99 -68.71
N ALA A 152 0.97 72.78 -69.02
CA ALA A 152 0.58 72.38 -70.38
C ALA A 152 -0.67 73.10 -70.92
N ARG A 153 -1.33 73.96 -70.14
CA ARG A 153 -2.37 74.90 -70.61
C ARG A 153 -1.79 76.29 -70.84
N LEU A 154 -0.89 76.75 -69.97
CA LEU A 154 -0.13 77.99 -70.15
C LEU A 154 0.77 77.94 -71.38
N GLU A 155 1.50 76.85 -71.61
CA GLU A 155 2.31 76.65 -72.83
C GLU A 155 1.46 76.72 -74.10
N ARG A 156 0.23 76.18 -74.10
CA ARG A 156 -0.70 76.31 -75.24
C ARG A 156 -1.20 77.73 -75.46
N VAL A 157 -1.40 78.51 -74.39
CA VAL A 157 -1.76 79.93 -74.49
C VAL A 157 -0.58 80.77 -75.00
N LEU A 158 0.64 80.51 -74.53
CA LEU A 158 1.84 81.17 -75.01
C LEU A 158 2.14 80.80 -76.47
N ALA A 159 1.96 79.53 -76.86
CA ALA A 159 2.07 79.05 -78.24
C ALA A 159 0.95 79.54 -79.18
N THR A 160 -0.09 80.19 -78.65
CA THR A 160 -1.14 80.88 -79.44
C THR A 160 -1.15 82.40 -79.25
N GLY A 161 -0.15 82.95 -78.56
CA GLY A 161 -0.10 84.35 -78.14
C GLY A 161 1.28 85.00 -78.32
N GLY A 162 1.92 84.84 -79.47
CA GLY A 162 3.26 85.38 -79.74
C GLY A 162 3.70 85.31 -81.20
N GLY A 163 3.15 86.18 -82.07
CA GLY A 163 3.56 86.26 -83.47
C GLY A 163 3.04 87.50 -84.21
N ASN A 164 3.97 88.36 -84.63
CA ASN A 164 3.83 89.53 -85.51
C ASN A 164 3.12 90.80 -84.98
N LEU A 165 3.95 91.76 -84.56
CA LEU A 165 3.71 93.19 -84.71
C LEU A 165 5.02 93.86 -85.15
N ASP A 166 5.14 94.22 -86.43
CA ASP A 166 5.98 95.32 -86.91
C ASP A 166 5.56 95.76 -88.34
N ALA A 167 6.11 96.88 -88.83
CA ALA A 167 6.02 97.43 -90.18
C ALA A 167 4.69 98.11 -90.61
N SER A 168 4.47 99.31 -90.06
CA SER A 168 4.27 100.54 -90.85
C SER A 168 3.20 100.61 -91.96
N GLN A 169 2.11 101.35 -91.71
CA GLN A 169 1.79 102.62 -92.42
C GLN A 169 0.67 103.42 -91.69
N GLY A 170 0.34 104.63 -92.17
CA GLY A 170 -0.65 105.55 -91.58
C GLY A 170 -2.10 105.01 -91.61
N ILE A 171 -3.09 105.66 -91.00
CA ILE A 171 -3.34 107.11 -90.90
C ILE A 171 -3.81 107.47 -89.47
N GLY A 172 -3.51 108.68 -88.98
CA GLY A 172 -4.09 109.21 -87.74
C GLY A 172 -5.10 110.33 -87.98
N ILE A 173 -6.19 110.34 -87.18
CA ILE A 173 -6.88 111.52 -86.60
C ILE A 173 -8.01 111.03 -85.66
N ASP A 174 -7.85 111.35 -84.38
CA ASP A 174 -8.79 111.61 -83.29
C ASP A 174 -10.31 111.27 -83.36
N MET A 175 -10.74 110.53 -82.33
CA MET A 175 -11.82 110.87 -81.37
C MET A 175 -13.32 110.73 -81.74
N ARG A 176 -14.13 110.71 -80.65
CA ARG A 176 -15.58 111.02 -80.54
C ARG A 176 -16.55 109.91 -80.99
N GLY A 177 -17.65 109.61 -80.30
CA GLY A 177 -18.21 110.09 -79.01
C GLY A 177 -19.04 108.98 -78.32
N SER A 178 -19.25 109.04 -77.00
CA SER A 178 -20.37 109.71 -76.31
C SER A 178 -21.72 109.01 -76.44
N ASP A 179 -22.34 108.69 -75.30
CA ASP A 179 -23.77 108.39 -75.17
C ASP A 179 -24.65 109.57 -75.62
N VAL A 180 -25.96 109.33 -75.83
CA VAL A 180 -27.04 109.77 -74.90
C VAL A 180 -28.45 109.44 -75.44
N SER A 181 -29.30 109.05 -74.49
CA SER A 181 -30.75 108.78 -74.47
C SER A 181 -31.74 109.61 -75.32
N GLN A 182 -32.79 108.89 -75.80
CA GLN A 182 -34.23 109.30 -75.80
C GLN A 182 -34.67 110.49 -76.72
N SER A 183 -35.95 110.88 -76.89
CA SER A 183 -37.22 110.52 -76.20
C SER A 183 -38.49 110.64 -77.09
N LEU A 184 -39.67 110.76 -76.46
CA LEU A 184 -41.03 111.10 -76.97
C LEU A 184 -41.81 109.95 -77.65
N ARG A 185 -42.89 109.38 -77.08
CA ARG A 185 -44.12 109.86 -76.38
C ARG A 185 -45.28 110.33 -77.28
N ARG A 186 -46.41 109.62 -77.20
CA ARG A 186 -47.80 110.06 -76.87
C ARG A 186 -48.69 108.80 -76.91
N LEU A 187 -49.82 108.65 -76.21
CA LEU A 187 -50.95 109.51 -75.79
C LEU A 187 -51.41 109.08 -74.36
N SER A 188 -52.43 109.60 -73.67
CA SER A 188 -53.15 110.90 -73.55
C SER A 188 -54.30 110.68 -72.51
N ILE A 189 -55.19 111.68 -72.33
CA ILE A 189 -56.53 111.62 -71.68
C ILE A 189 -56.60 111.96 -70.17
N ASP A 190 -56.83 113.26 -69.95
CA ASP A 190 -57.95 113.89 -69.23
C ASP A 190 -58.22 113.82 -67.71
N SER A 191 -58.63 115.02 -67.28
CA SER A 191 -59.65 115.37 -66.27
C SER A 191 -59.22 115.73 -64.84
N PRO A 192 -59.91 116.71 -64.20
CA PRO A 192 -59.44 117.36 -62.98
C PRO A 192 -60.30 117.03 -61.75
N GLN A 193 -59.72 117.18 -60.55
CA GLN A 193 -60.35 117.97 -59.49
C GLN A 193 -59.36 118.37 -58.39
N ALA A 194 -59.83 119.18 -57.45
CA ALA A 194 -58.96 119.99 -56.58
C ALA A 194 -58.96 119.54 -55.12
N ARG A 195 -57.83 119.86 -54.47
CA ARG A 195 -57.68 120.19 -53.03
C ARG A 195 -57.78 119.08 -51.97
N ASN A 196 -56.82 119.21 -51.05
CA ASN A 196 -56.91 118.97 -49.61
C ASN A 196 -57.13 117.54 -49.10
N THR A 197 -56.02 116.95 -48.62
CA THR A 197 -55.81 116.83 -47.17
C THR A 197 -54.33 117.07 -46.84
N ALA A 198 -54.03 117.38 -45.58
CA ALA A 198 -52.68 117.66 -45.09
C ALA A 198 -52.31 116.75 -43.92
N HIS A 199 -51.03 116.78 -43.55
CA HIS A 199 -50.44 116.21 -42.33
C HIS A 199 -50.31 114.68 -42.25
N SER A 200 -49.17 114.18 -42.75
CA SER A 200 -48.28 113.32 -41.95
C SER A 200 -46.84 113.40 -42.51
N GLU A 201 -45.97 112.48 -42.09
CA GLU A 201 -44.69 112.10 -42.72
C GLU A 201 -43.50 113.08 -42.69
N GLN A 202 -43.64 114.30 -42.17
CA GLN A 202 -42.48 115.19 -41.94
C GLN A 202 -41.46 114.63 -40.90
N ASN A 203 -41.77 113.52 -40.21
CA ASN A 203 -40.87 112.79 -39.32
C ASN A 203 -40.03 111.68 -40.01
N GLY A 204 -40.39 111.22 -41.22
CA GLY A 204 -39.76 110.04 -41.83
C GLY A 204 -38.30 110.26 -42.23
N HIS A 205 -38.03 111.33 -42.99
CA HIS A 205 -36.69 111.60 -43.53
C HIS A 205 -35.67 112.00 -42.45
N ALA A 206 -36.11 112.61 -41.35
CA ALA A 206 -35.24 112.91 -40.21
C ALA A 206 -34.79 111.65 -39.48
N GLN A 207 -35.63 110.61 -39.43
CA GLN A 207 -35.28 109.32 -38.84
C GLN A 207 -34.39 108.50 -39.77
N VAL A 208 -34.72 108.35 -41.05
CA VAL A 208 -33.89 107.58 -42.01
C VAL A 208 -32.48 108.17 -42.16
N ALA A 209 -32.33 109.50 -42.10
CA ALA A 209 -31.00 110.14 -42.07
C ALA A 209 -30.22 109.78 -40.79
N LYS A 210 -30.91 109.68 -39.66
CA LYS A 210 -30.34 109.20 -38.38
C LYS A 210 -29.94 107.74 -38.47
N ASP A 211 -30.84 106.87 -38.91
CA ASP A 211 -30.64 105.42 -38.99
C ASP A 211 -29.47 105.07 -39.92
N LEU A 212 -29.33 105.78 -41.06
CA LEU A 212 -28.18 105.64 -41.96
C LEU A 212 -26.87 106.16 -41.33
N GLN A 213 -26.92 107.24 -40.54
CA GLN A 213 -25.75 107.76 -39.82
C GLN A 213 -25.37 106.87 -38.63
N GLU A 214 -26.34 106.20 -38.02
CA GLU A 214 -26.18 105.23 -36.93
C GLU A 214 -25.68 103.88 -37.45
N GLN A 215 -26.12 103.44 -38.64
CA GLN A 215 -25.52 102.32 -39.38
C GLN A 215 -24.08 102.62 -39.82
N LEU A 216 -23.78 103.84 -40.31
CA LEU A 216 -22.40 104.26 -40.59
C LEU A 216 -21.55 104.29 -39.31
N ALA A 217 -22.11 104.74 -38.19
CA ALA A 217 -21.45 104.71 -36.90
C ALA A 217 -21.22 103.27 -36.41
N GLU A 218 -22.17 102.36 -36.54
CA GLU A 218 -22.02 100.94 -36.17
C GLU A 218 -21.00 100.23 -37.07
N VAL A 219 -21.00 100.49 -38.39
CA VAL A 219 -19.98 99.95 -39.30
C VAL A 219 -18.58 100.51 -39.00
N MET A 220 -18.44 101.80 -38.67
CA MET A 220 -17.13 102.34 -38.20
C MET A 220 -16.73 101.78 -36.83
N LYS A 221 -17.70 101.55 -35.94
CA LYS A 221 -17.52 100.93 -34.61
C LYS A 221 -17.16 99.45 -34.74
N ASP A 222 -17.65 98.73 -35.75
CA ASP A 222 -17.25 97.37 -36.06
C ASP A 222 -15.90 97.31 -36.76
N ASN A 223 -15.60 98.24 -37.67
CA ASN A 223 -14.27 98.32 -38.29
C ASN A 223 -13.20 98.70 -37.24
N THR A 224 -13.51 99.58 -36.29
CA THR A 224 -12.62 99.87 -35.15
C THR A 224 -12.58 98.76 -34.11
N LYS A 225 -13.66 98.01 -33.85
CA LYS A 225 -13.59 96.73 -33.10
C LYS A 225 -12.67 95.73 -33.79
N LEU A 226 -12.75 95.59 -35.12
CA LEU A 226 -11.91 94.67 -35.90
C LEU A 226 -10.44 95.11 -35.93
N CYS A 227 -10.15 96.41 -36.13
CA CYS A 227 -8.80 96.95 -35.96
C CYS A 227 -8.29 96.71 -34.54
N ALA A 228 -9.07 97.01 -33.50
CA ALA A 228 -8.68 96.76 -32.11
C ALA A 228 -8.56 95.26 -31.77
N GLN A 229 -9.26 94.36 -32.46
CA GLN A 229 -9.09 92.91 -32.35
C GLN A 229 -7.81 92.44 -33.05
N CYS A 230 -7.52 92.95 -34.25
CA CYS A 230 -6.26 92.71 -34.95
C CYS A 230 -5.06 93.24 -34.16
N GLU A 231 -5.17 94.45 -33.60
CA GLU A 231 -4.19 95.02 -32.67
C GLU A 231 -4.08 94.14 -31.42
N GLN A 232 -5.17 93.79 -30.73
CA GLN A 232 -5.11 92.87 -29.59
C GLN A 232 -4.51 91.50 -29.92
N LEU A 233 -4.72 90.96 -31.13
CA LEU A 233 -4.13 89.69 -31.55
C LEU A 233 -2.63 89.85 -31.84
N ASN A 234 -2.23 90.93 -32.51
CA ASN A 234 -0.83 91.28 -32.75
C ASN A 234 -0.09 91.57 -31.43
N ASP A 235 -0.77 92.19 -30.47
CA ASP A 235 -0.29 92.49 -29.12
C ASP A 235 -0.19 91.21 -28.27
N LYS A 236 -1.14 90.26 -28.42
CA LYS A 236 -1.06 88.91 -27.83
C LYS A 236 0.03 88.04 -28.47
N LEU A 237 0.31 88.21 -29.77
CA LEU A 237 1.43 87.56 -30.46
C LEU A 237 2.76 88.15 -29.99
N SER A 238 2.93 89.47 -30.04
CA SER A 238 4.11 90.17 -29.51
C SER A 238 4.38 89.85 -28.04
N LYS A 239 3.34 89.80 -27.19
CA LYS A 239 3.48 89.37 -25.78
C LYS A 239 3.83 87.89 -25.65
N ARG A 240 3.37 87.01 -26.55
CA ARG A 240 3.81 85.60 -26.61
C ARG A 240 5.23 85.44 -27.14
N GLU A 241 5.67 86.24 -28.10
CA GLU A 241 7.05 86.23 -28.62
C GLU A 241 8.03 86.78 -27.58
N GLN A 242 7.64 87.85 -26.87
CA GLN A 242 8.36 88.34 -25.70
C GLN A 242 8.38 87.32 -24.56
N GLU A 243 7.28 86.61 -24.30
CA GLU A 243 7.23 85.56 -23.27
C GLU A 243 8.03 84.31 -23.67
N ILE A 244 8.03 83.91 -24.95
CA ILE A 244 8.91 82.86 -25.47
C ILE A 244 10.36 83.29 -25.33
N GLY A 245 10.71 84.52 -25.72
CA GLY A 245 12.05 85.08 -25.51
C GLY A 245 12.43 85.20 -24.02
N ARG A 246 11.47 85.50 -23.15
CA ARG A 246 11.65 85.53 -21.68
C ARG A 246 11.87 84.13 -21.14
N LEU A 247 11.08 83.14 -21.54
CA LEU A 247 11.19 81.74 -21.13
C LEU A 247 12.46 81.07 -21.67
N SER A 248 12.91 81.39 -22.89
CA SER A 248 14.22 80.96 -23.39
C SER A 248 15.36 81.58 -22.57
N LYS A 249 15.28 82.87 -22.23
CA LYS A 249 16.24 83.49 -21.29
C LYS A 249 16.15 82.90 -19.88
N LEU A 250 14.95 82.60 -19.39
CA LEU A 250 14.72 82.01 -18.08
C LEU A 250 15.28 80.58 -18.01
N SER A 251 15.11 79.79 -19.08
CA SER A 251 15.70 78.46 -19.22
C SER A 251 17.23 78.52 -19.18
N MET A 252 17.86 79.47 -19.90
CA MET A 252 19.31 79.70 -19.79
C MET A 252 19.75 80.28 -18.44
N GLN A 253 18.89 81.00 -17.71
CA GLN A 253 19.20 81.51 -16.36
C GLN A 253 18.98 80.47 -15.25
N VAL A 254 18.06 79.51 -15.43
CA VAL A 254 17.84 78.38 -14.51
C VAL A 254 19.04 77.42 -14.49
N VAL A 255 19.80 77.33 -15.60
CA VAL A 255 21.09 76.63 -15.65
C VAL A 255 22.19 77.36 -14.84
N ASN A 256 22.05 78.67 -14.58
CA ASN A 256 23.11 79.52 -14.02
C ASN A 256 22.82 80.09 -12.62
N ASN A 257 21.67 79.78 -11.99
CA ASN A 257 21.30 80.31 -10.66
C ASN A 257 21.07 79.19 -9.63
N GLU A 258 21.95 79.09 -8.64
CA GLU A 258 21.95 78.02 -7.63
C GLU A 258 20.68 77.97 -6.75
N ASP A 259 20.07 79.12 -6.45
CA ASP A 259 18.90 79.16 -5.54
C ASP A 259 17.62 78.57 -6.16
N THR A 260 17.55 78.46 -7.49
CA THR A 260 16.51 77.67 -8.16
C THR A 260 16.76 76.17 -8.05
N SER A 261 18.02 75.72 -8.01
CA SER A 261 18.36 74.31 -7.76
C SER A 261 18.02 73.90 -6.31
N LYS A 262 18.34 74.74 -5.32
CA LYS A 262 17.98 74.50 -3.91
C LYS A 262 16.47 74.31 -3.71
N LYS A 263 15.62 75.14 -4.33
CA LYS A 263 14.16 75.01 -4.24
C LYS A 263 13.60 73.80 -4.99
N LEU A 264 14.26 73.35 -6.04
CA LEU A 264 13.94 72.08 -6.70
C LEU A 264 14.28 70.91 -5.77
N HIS A 265 15.43 70.97 -5.10
CA HIS A 265 15.86 69.95 -4.15
C HIS A 265 14.99 69.92 -2.87
N GLU A 266 14.56 71.07 -2.35
CA GLU A 266 13.55 71.13 -1.25
C GLU A 266 12.21 70.51 -1.66
N LEU A 267 11.79 70.65 -2.92
CA LEU A 267 10.59 69.99 -3.46
C LEU A 267 10.81 68.49 -3.62
N GLU A 268 11.99 68.08 -4.09
CA GLU A 268 12.39 66.69 -4.26
C GLU A 268 12.52 65.95 -2.91
N GLU A 269 13.11 66.58 -1.89
CA GLU A 269 13.10 66.11 -0.51
C GLU A 269 11.68 65.99 0.04
N ARG A 270 10.78 66.95 -0.24
CA ARG A 270 9.37 66.86 0.18
C ARG A 270 8.62 65.73 -0.52
N TYR A 271 8.88 65.49 -1.80
CA TYR A 271 8.33 64.35 -2.53
C TYR A 271 8.88 63.02 -2.01
N GLN A 272 10.17 62.92 -1.69
CA GLN A 272 10.77 61.73 -1.08
C GLN A 272 10.28 61.52 0.36
N ALA A 273 10.13 62.59 1.16
CA ALA A 273 9.60 62.53 2.51
C ALA A 273 8.14 62.09 2.51
N LYS A 274 7.33 62.61 1.57
CA LYS A 274 5.96 62.15 1.39
C LYS A 274 5.90 60.69 0.91
N SER A 275 6.69 60.30 -0.10
CA SER A 275 6.76 58.90 -0.55
C SER A 275 7.19 57.95 0.59
N LYS A 276 8.06 58.39 1.50
CA LYS A 276 8.41 57.64 2.72
C LYS A 276 7.25 57.61 3.73
N GLN A 277 6.52 58.71 3.91
CA GLN A 277 5.32 58.74 4.76
C GLN A 277 4.23 57.80 4.22
N ASP A 278 3.87 57.94 2.94
CA ASP A 278 2.89 57.10 2.24
C ASP A 278 3.28 55.61 2.36
N ALA A 279 4.57 55.27 2.26
CA ALA A 279 5.08 53.91 2.49
C ALA A 279 5.01 53.44 3.96
N THR A 280 5.21 54.33 4.94
CA THR A 280 5.01 53.98 6.36
C THR A 280 3.54 53.84 6.74
N GLU A 281 2.63 54.63 6.13
CA GLU A 281 1.19 54.46 6.29
C GLU A 281 0.74 53.10 5.71
N LEU A 282 1.21 52.75 4.50
CA LEU A 282 1.01 51.42 3.92
C LEU A 282 1.53 50.28 4.82
N HIS A 283 2.65 50.48 5.52
CA HIS A 283 3.17 49.48 6.47
C HIS A 283 2.35 49.41 7.76
N VAL A 284 1.80 50.54 8.24
CA VAL A 284 0.88 50.58 9.38
C VAL A 284 -0.45 49.91 9.04
N ASP A 285 -0.96 50.05 7.81
CA ASP A 285 -2.16 49.35 7.34
C ASP A 285 -1.92 47.84 7.18
N GLN A 286 -0.74 47.44 6.70
CA GLN A 286 -0.32 46.02 6.67
C GLN A 286 -0.20 45.42 8.08
N LEU A 287 0.34 46.17 9.05
CA LEU A 287 0.40 45.72 10.45
C LEU A 287 -0.98 45.70 11.10
N SER A 288 -1.86 46.66 10.78
CA SER A 288 -3.23 46.72 11.30
C SER A 288 -4.07 45.55 10.78
N THR A 289 -4.00 45.26 9.47
CA THR A 289 -4.66 44.09 8.89
C THR A 289 -4.09 42.75 9.38
N GLN A 290 -2.80 42.67 9.73
CA GLN A 290 -2.25 41.52 10.45
C GLN A 290 -2.78 41.40 11.88
N VAL A 291 -2.90 42.52 12.62
CA VAL A 291 -3.50 42.54 13.96
C VAL A 291 -4.96 42.12 13.93
N ASP A 292 -5.74 42.60 12.95
CA ASP A 292 -7.14 42.18 12.77
C ASP A 292 -7.25 40.70 12.40
N LEU A 293 -6.39 40.20 11.49
CA LEU A 293 -6.34 38.77 11.16
C LEU A 293 -5.97 37.91 12.37
N LEU A 294 -5.10 38.38 13.27
CA LEU A 294 -4.74 37.71 14.51
C LEU A 294 -5.88 37.77 15.54
N ASN A 295 -6.54 38.91 15.71
CA ASN A 295 -7.73 39.06 16.56
C ASN A 295 -8.87 38.13 16.09
N ASP A 296 -9.09 38.04 14.78
CA ASP A 296 -10.11 37.20 14.17
C ASP A 296 -9.73 35.70 14.23
N GLN A 297 -8.44 35.35 14.29
CA GLN A 297 -7.97 34.01 14.66
C GLN A 297 -8.21 33.72 16.16
N VAL A 298 -7.86 34.64 17.07
CA VAL A 298 -8.15 34.50 18.51
C VAL A 298 -9.65 34.26 18.74
N ALA A 299 -10.52 35.07 18.13
CA ALA A 299 -11.97 34.91 18.23
C ALA A 299 -12.48 33.58 17.64
N LYS A 300 -11.78 32.97 16.68
CA LYS A 300 -12.08 31.61 16.17
C LYS A 300 -11.60 30.52 17.12
N TYR A 301 -10.46 30.71 17.80
CA TYR A 301 -9.98 29.80 18.84
C TYR A 301 -10.83 29.88 20.12
N GLU A 302 -11.29 31.06 20.54
CA GLU A 302 -12.22 31.25 21.66
C GLU A 302 -13.57 30.56 21.39
N ARG A 303 -14.12 30.69 20.17
CA ARG A 303 -15.32 29.95 19.75
C ARG A 303 -15.08 28.45 19.85
N ARG A 304 -14.01 27.92 19.23
CA ARG A 304 -13.66 26.49 19.31
C ARG A 304 -13.47 25.99 20.74
N LEU A 305 -12.87 26.80 21.63
CA LEU A 305 -12.71 26.47 23.04
C LEU A 305 -14.06 26.40 23.77
N LYS A 306 -14.97 27.34 23.47
CA LYS A 306 -16.33 27.33 23.99
C LYS A 306 -17.13 26.13 23.48
N ASP A 307 -17.11 25.87 22.16
CA ASP A 307 -17.81 24.76 21.53
C ASP A 307 -17.33 23.41 22.11
N ALA A 308 -16.02 23.25 22.33
CA ALA A 308 -15.45 22.09 23.02
C ALA A 308 -15.88 22.00 24.49
N THR A 309 -15.97 23.13 25.20
CA THR A 309 -16.44 23.17 26.60
C THR A 309 -17.93 22.80 26.71
N ASP A 310 -18.77 23.29 25.80
CA ASP A 310 -20.19 22.97 25.77
C ASP A 310 -20.40 21.50 25.32
N GLN A 311 -19.57 20.96 24.42
CA GLN A 311 -19.57 19.52 24.07
C GLN A 311 -19.12 18.62 25.24
N ILE A 312 -18.16 19.06 26.07
CA ILE A 312 -17.80 18.34 27.30
C ILE A 312 -19.02 18.23 28.22
N ARG A 313 -19.76 19.32 28.48
CA ARG A 313 -20.99 19.26 29.29
C ARG A 313 -22.07 18.35 28.70
N VAL A 314 -22.17 18.26 27.36
CA VAL A 314 -23.07 17.31 26.70
C VAL A 314 -22.63 15.87 26.95
N ASN A 315 -21.32 15.60 26.92
CA ASN A 315 -20.77 14.28 27.23
C ASN A 315 -20.96 13.92 28.72
N ASP A 316 -20.75 14.86 29.64
CA ASP A 316 -21.00 14.69 31.08
C ASP A 316 -22.47 14.33 31.33
N GLY A 317 -23.39 15.09 30.74
CA GLY A 317 -24.83 14.82 30.78
C GLY A 317 -25.29 13.60 29.97
N ILE A 318 -24.39 12.90 29.27
CA ILE A 318 -24.60 11.56 28.71
C ILE A 318 -24.04 10.51 29.67
N ALA A 319 -22.89 10.75 30.31
CA ALA A 319 -22.33 9.88 31.34
C ALA A 319 -23.25 9.74 32.57
N GLU A 320 -23.87 10.84 33.03
CA GLU A 320 -24.91 10.80 34.08
C GLU A 320 -26.10 9.90 33.70
N LYS A 321 -26.53 9.94 32.43
CA LYS A 321 -27.63 9.11 31.93
C LYS A 321 -27.21 7.65 31.77
N LEU A 322 -25.97 7.39 31.39
CA LEU A 322 -25.39 6.04 31.35
C LEU A 322 -25.34 5.45 32.76
N GLN A 323 -24.84 6.21 33.74
CA GLN A 323 -24.78 5.80 35.14
C GLN A 323 -26.18 5.52 35.73
N GLN A 324 -27.18 6.34 35.40
CA GLN A 324 -28.57 6.06 35.79
C GLN A 324 -29.08 4.77 35.14
N ALA A 325 -28.83 4.55 33.84
CA ALA A 325 -29.23 3.32 33.16
C ALA A 325 -28.50 2.08 33.70
N GLU A 326 -27.26 2.21 34.19
CA GLU A 326 -26.53 1.14 34.88
C GLU A 326 -27.12 0.81 36.26
N LEU A 327 -27.53 1.84 37.03
CA LEU A 327 -28.24 1.66 38.29
C LEU A 327 -29.61 1.00 38.09
N ASP A 328 -30.35 1.41 37.06
CA ASP A 328 -31.63 0.82 36.67
C ASP A 328 -31.44 -0.63 36.21
N ARG A 329 -30.40 -0.92 35.41
CA ARG A 329 -30.02 -2.30 35.01
C ARG A 329 -29.70 -3.16 36.25
N ASP A 330 -28.94 -2.64 37.21
CA ASP A 330 -28.65 -3.36 38.46
C ASP A 330 -29.88 -3.51 39.37
N HIS A 331 -30.89 -2.63 39.27
CA HIS A 331 -32.18 -2.83 39.91
C HIS A 331 -32.93 -4.02 39.27
N PHE A 332 -33.09 -4.01 37.94
CA PHE A 332 -33.78 -5.09 37.23
C PHE A 332 -33.07 -6.44 37.37
N VAL A 333 -31.74 -6.48 37.45
CA VAL A 333 -30.98 -7.73 37.74
C VAL A 333 -31.28 -8.27 39.14
N LYS A 334 -31.47 -7.39 40.15
CA LYS A 334 -31.88 -7.80 41.52
C LYS A 334 -33.34 -8.26 41.56
N GLU A 335 -34.23 -7.62 40.82
CA GLU A 335 -35.61 -8.09 40.69
C GLU A 335 -35.70 -9.45 39.98
N LEU A 336 -34.93 -9.65 38.92
CA LEU A 336 -34.83 -10.93 38.21
C LEU A 336 -34.28 -12.04 39.10
N SER A 337 -33.23 -11.80 39.90
CA SER A 337 -32.72 -12.82 40.82
C SER A 337 -33.70 -13.16 41.94
N VAL A 338 -34.48 -12.19 42.42
CA VAL A 338 -35.60 -12.42 43.35
C VAL A 338 -36.75 -13.19 42.70
N LEU A 339 -37.06 -12.96 41.43
CA LEU A 339 -38.04 -13.78 40.69
C LEU A 339 -37.53 -15.21 40.44
N GLN A 340 -36.26 -15.37 40.07
CA GLN A 340 -35.63 -16.68 39.89
C GLN A 340 -35.61 -17.48 41.20
N ALA A 341 -35.26 -16.86 42.32
CA ALA A 341 -35.32 -17.51 43.64
C ALA A 341 -36.76 -17.96 44.00
N LYS A 342 -37.78 -17.13 43.72
CA LYS A 342 -39.18 -17.50 43.91
C LYS A 342 -39.62 -18.64 42.99
N TYR A 343 -39.17 -18.65 41.74
CA TYR A 343 -39.44 -19.72 40.78
C TYR A 343 -38.82 -21.04 41.23
N HIS A 344 -37.57 -21.03 41.69
CA HIS A 344 -36.88 -22.23 42.15
C HIS A 344 -37.52 -22.82 43.43
N VAL A 345 -38.03 -21.98 44.34
CA VAL A 345 -38.84 -22.43 45.48
C VAL A 345 -40.14 -23.10 45.01
N LEU A 346 -40.80 -22.58 43.96
CA LEU A 346 -41.99 -23.21 43.38
C LEU A 346 -41.65 -24.53 42.65
N GLU A 347 -40.48 -24.64 42.02
CA GLU A 347 -39.97 -25.92 41.49
C GLU A 347 -39.70 -26.94 42.60
N GLU A 348 -39.13 -26.52 43.74
CA GLU A 348 -38.96 -27.38 44.92
C GLU A 348 -40.30 -27.83 45.50
N GLU A 349 -41.30 -26.96 45.62
CA GLU A 349 -42.63 -27.35 46.11
C GLU A 349 -43.36 -28.27 45.12
N HIS A 350 -43.28 -28.01 43.82
CA HIS A 350 -43.78 -28.93 42.79
C HIS A 350 -43.08 -30.30 42.85
N SER A 351 -41.77 -30.33 43.09
CA SER A 351 -41.00 -31.57 43.24
C SER A 351 -41.42 -32.35 44.50
N ARG A 352 -41.71 -31.65 45.60
CA ARG A 352 -42.22 -32.26 46.85
C ARG A 352 -43.65 -32.82 46.72
N CYS A 353 -44.43 -32.36 45.74
CA CYS A 353 -45.77 -32.87 45.46
C CYS A 353 -45.81 -34.07 44.48
N GLY A 354 -44.66 -34.56 43.99
CA GLY A 354 -44.61 -35.61 42.96
C GLY A 354 -44.99 -37.03 43.43
N ASP A 355 -44.61 -37.41 44.66
CA ASP A 355 -44.64 -38.82 45.11
C ASP A 355 -45.80 -39.16 46.07
N SER A 356 -47.05 -39.19 45.54
CA SER A 356 -48.13 -40.00 46.15
C SER A 356 -49.24 -40.40 45.17
N TYR A 357 -48.98 -41.42 44.35
CA TYR A 357 -50.02 -42.11 43.59
C TYR A 357 -50.75 -43.18 44.43
N LEU A 358 -52.08 -43.20 44.38
CA LEU A 358 -52.90 -44.43 44.33
C LEU A 358 -54.37 -44.10 43.94
N GLU A 359 -54.93 -44.89 43.03
CA GLU A 359 -56.35 -44.89 42.59
C GLU A 359 -57.29 -45.56 43.64
N PRO A 360 -58.66 -45.64 43.49
CA PRO A 360 -59.51 -45.47 42.29
C PRO A 360 -60.89 -44.74 42.47
N GLY A 361 -61.69 -44.58 41.39
CA GLY A 361 -63.15 -44.83 41.48
C GLY A 361 -64.18 -43.78 40.98
N SER A 362 -64.74 -44.03 39.78
CA SER A 362 -66.03 -43.58 39.17
C SER A 362 -67.33 -43.66 40.05
N PRO A 363 -68.56 -43.22 39.60
CA PRO A 363 -69.02 -42.03 38.82
C PRO A 363 -70.46 -41.46 39.23
N ARG A 364 -71.05 -40.57 38.39
CA ARG A 364 -72.51 -40.23 38.19
C ARG A 364 -73.30 -39.22 39.11
N LYS A 365 -73.58 -38.02 38.55
CA LYS A 365 -74.89 -37.52 38.01
C LYS A 365 -76.23 -37.82 38.74
N GLN A 366 -76.96 -36.81 39.25
CA GLN A 366 -78.43 -36.55 39.03
C GLN A 366 -79.01 -35.25 39.68
N THR A 367 -80.34 -35.05 39.64
CA THR A 367 -81.12 -33.78 39.81
C THR A 367 -82.23 -33.85 40.88
N GLY A 368 -82.68 -32.71 41.48
CA GLY A 368 -83.94 -32.66 42.27
C GLY A 368 -84.36 -31.24 42.77
N PRO A 369 -85.65 -30.97 43.12
CA PRO A 369 -86.19 -29.60 43.28
C PRO A 369 -86.91 -29.28 44.63
N SER A 370 -87.66 -28.16 44.65
CA SER A 370 -88.29 -27.38 45.75
C SER A 370 -89.56 -27.94 46.42
N ASN A 371 -89.97 -27.35 47.57
CA ASN A 371 -91.36 -27.34 48.08
C ASN A 371 -91.66 -26.18 49.08
N SER A 372 -92.96 -25.92 49.33
CA SER A 372 -93.55 -24.98 50.31
C SER A 372 -94.71 -25.70 51.11
N PRO A 373 -95.73 -25.10 51.80
CA PRO A 373 -96.60 -23.93 51.47
C PRO A 373 -97.08 -23.08 52.70
N GLU A 374 -98.26 -22.43 52.60
CA GLU A 374 -99.19 -21.99 53.70
C GLU A 374 -98.80 -20.76 54.59
N ALA A 375 -99.71 -20.03 55.29
CA ALA A 375 -101.21 -20.00 55.35
C ALA A 375 -101.81 -18.68 55.94
N GLN A 376 -103.13 -18.51 55.79
CA GLN A 376 -104.16 -17.78 56.60
C GLN A 376 -104.14 -16.23 56.85
N ASP A 377 -105.06 -15.57 56.12
CA ASP A 377 -106.19 -14.71 56.58
C ASP A 377 -106.04 -13.26 57.13
N GLU A 378 -107.15 -12.51 57.00
CA GLU A 378 -107.51 -11.15 57.47
C GLU A 378 -106.47 -10.00 57.37
N GLY A 379 -106.50 -9.20 56.29
CA GLY A 379 -105.60 -8.03 56.21
C GLY A 379 -105.73 -7.02 55.05
N GLN A 380 -106.80 -7.00 54.24
CA GLN A 380 -106.88 -6.23 52.98
C GLN A 380 -106.30 -4.80 53.02
N GLY A 381 -106.68 -3.97 54.00
CA GLY A 381 -106.25 -2.57 54.05
C GLY A 381 -104.75 -2.35 54.35
N ALA A 382 -104.09 -3.32 54.99
CA ALA A 382 -102.65 -3.28 55.24
C ALA A 382 -101.84 -3.89 54.09
N ALA A 383 -102.40 -4.93 53.44
CA ALA A 383 -101.78 -5.59 52.30
C ALA A 383 -101.56 -4.64 51.12
N ASP A 384 -102.54 -3.78 50.79
CA ASP A 384 -102.41 -2.82 49.69
C ASP A 384 -101.35 -1.74 49.97
N LEU A 385 -101.26 -1.25 51.21
CA LEU A 385 -100.22 -0.29 51.62
C LEU A 385 -98.82 -0.93 51.66
N ALA A 386 -98.70 -2.19 52.04
CA ALA A 386 -97.45 -2.94 51.98
C ALA A 386 -97.03 -3.20 50.52
N SER A 387 -97.97 -3.65 49.67
CA SER A 387 -97.78 -3.86 48.23
C SER A 387 -97.34 -2.58 47.51
N LEU A 388 -97.98 -1.45 47.79
CA LEU A 388 -97.62 -0.17 47.19
C LEU A 388 -96.24 0.32 47.67
N ASN A 389 -95.89 0.15 48.95
CA ASN A 389 -94.54 0.45 49.43
C ASN A 389 -93.48 -0.44 48.76
N GLU A 390 -93.78 -1.72 48.52
CA GLU A 390 -92.83 -2.62 47.85
C GLU A 390 -92.71 -2.36 46.34
N GLN A 391 -93.79 -1.92 45.69
CA GLN A 391 -93.73 -1.36 44.33
C GLN A 391 -92.88 -0.08 44.28
N VAL A 392 -93.01 0.82 45.27
CA VAL A 392 -92.16 2.02 45.36
C VAL A 392 -90.69 1.66 45.63
N ARG A 393 -90.39 0.66 46.48
CA ARG A 393 -89.00 0.18 46.69
C ARG A 393 -88.41 -0.46 45.45
N THR A 394 -89.15 -1.34 44.77
CA THR A 394 -88.67 -2.00 43.55
C THR A 394 -88.45 -0.98 42.43
N LEU A 395 -89.34 0.00 42.25
CA LEU A 395 -89.13 1.13 41.34
C LEU A 395 -87.92 2.01 41.73
N ALA A 396 -87.68 2.25 43.02
CA ALA A 396 -86.49 2.96 43.49
C ALA A 396 -85.21 2.19 43.14
N THR A 397 -85.12 0.89 43.47
CA THR A 397 -83.94 0.08 43.08
C THR A 397 -83.75 -0.04 41.57
N HIS A 398 -84.83 0.02 40.79
CA HIS A 398 -84.74 0.07 39.33
C HIS A 398 -84.22 1.44 38.82
N LYS A 399 -84.65 2.55 39.42
CA LYS A 399 -84.10 3.89 39.17
C LYS A 399 -82.61 3.93 39.51
N ASP A 400 -82.22 3.43 40.67
CA ASP A 400 -80.82 3.46 41.12
C ASP A 400 -79.92 2.65 40.19
N ARG A 401 -80.36 1.46 39.75
CA ARG A 401 -79.68 0.66 38.71
C ARG A 401 -79.56 1.38 37.37
N LEU A 402 -80.56 2.16 36.96
CA LEU A 402 -80.49 2.98 35.74
C LEU A 402 -79.51 4.15 35.91
N GLU A 403 -79.46 4.78 37.08
CA GLU A 403 -78.48 5.83 37.37
C GLU A 403 -77.04 5.29 37.47
N ASP A 404 -76.85 4.09 38.03
CA ASP A 404 -75.57 3.38 38.03
C ASP A 404 -75.12 3.03 36.61
N ALA A 405 -76.03 2.50 35.78
CA ALA A 405 -75.75 2.19 34.37
C ALA A 405 -75.45 3.43 33.53
N LEU A 406 -76.15 4.55 33.77
CA LEU A 406 -75.85 5.85 33.14
C LEU A 406 -74.50 6.40 33.60
N ARG A 407 -74.14 6.26 34.88
CA ARG A 407 -72.83 6.65 35.40
C ARG A 407 -71.71 5.79 34.79
N ALA A 408 -71.89 4.48 34.68
CA ALA A 408 -70.95 3.58 33.99
C ALA A 408 -70.76 3.97 32.52
N MET A 409 -71.85 4.13 31.76
CA MET A 409 -71.81 4.59 30.36
C MET A 409 -71.11 5.95 30.19
N HIS A 410 -71.25 6.85 31.17
CA HIS A 410 -70.56 8.14 31.17
C HIS A 410 -69.06 8.00 31.40
N TYR A 411 -68.63 7.14 32.34
CA TYR A 411 -67.21 6.81 32.53
C TYR A 411 -66.60 6.13 31.31
N ASP A 412 -67.28 5.16 30.70
CA ASP A 412 -66.84 4.52 29.46
C ASP A 412 -66.67 5.55 28.35
N LYS A 413 -67.66 6.44 28.16
CA LYS A 413 -67.58 7.51 27.16
C LYS A 413 -66.38 8.44 27.38
N ILE A 414 -66.11 8.84 28.63
CA ILE A 414 -64.93 9.65 28.99
C ILE A 414 -63.64 8.88 28.67
N SER A 415 -63.57 7.61 29.06
CA SER A 415 -62.44 6.71 28.79
C SER A 415 -62.14 6.61 27.28
N TYR A 416 -63.15 6.32 26.47
CA TYR A 416 -63.02 6.29 25.00
C TYR A 416 -62.60 7.64 24.41
N THR A 417 -63.13 8.77 24.89
CA THR A 417 -62.69 10.09 24.40
C THR A 417 -61.25 10.42 24.79
N ASN A 418 -60.78 9.99 25.96
CA ASN A 418 -59.39 10.15 26.38
C ASN A 418 -58.45 9.25 25.58
N ALA A 419 -58.82 7.98 25.36
CA ALA A 419 -58.07 7.05 24.52
C ALA A 419 -57.97 7.56 23.07
N LEU A 420 -59.06 8.08 22.50
CA LEU A 420 -59.07 8.69 21.17
C LEU A 420 -58.25 9.98 21.10
N SER A 421 -58.24 10.80 22.16
CA SER A 421 -57.39 11.99 22.26
C SER A 421 -55.90 11.61 22.25
N ASN A 422 -55.52 10.59 23.02
CA ASN A 422 -54.15 10.07 23.07
C ASN A 422 -53.74 9.42 21.73
N ALA A 423 -54.61 8.66 21.09
CA ALA A 423 -54.35 8.12 19.75
C ALA A 423 -54.13 9.24 18.72
N ASN A 424 -54.88 10.35 18.81
CA ASN A 424 -54.71 11.51 17.94
C ASN A 424 -53.44 12.32 18.24
N SER A 425 -53.01 12.43 19.50
CA SER A 425 -51.73 13.08 19.83
C SER A 425 -50.53 12.25 19.35
N HIS A 426 -50.55 10.92 19.54
CA HIS A 426 -49.54 10.03 18.97
C HIS A 426 -49.47 10.09 17.44
N ASN A 427 -50.61 10.08 16.74
CA ASN A 427 -50.62 10.24 15.27
C ASN A 427 -50.02 11.57 14.81
N ARG A 428 -50.24 12.67 15.55
CA ARG A 428 -49.61 13.98 15.26
C ARG A 428 -48.09 13.97 15.45
N VAL A 429 -47.61 13.31 16.51
CA VAL A 429 -46.16 13.12 16.74
C VAL A 429 -45.54 12.29 15.62
N LEU A 430 -46.13 11.13 15.30
CA LEU A 430 -45.67 10.27 14.19
C LEU A 430 -45.67 11.00 12.84
N THR A 431 -46.66 11.85 12.57
CA THR A 431 -46.70 12.69 11.35
C THR A 431 -45.56 13.73 11.33
N SER A 432 -45.25 14.34 12.47
CA SER A 432 -44.14 15.29 12.62
C SER A 432 -42.77 14.62 12.47
N ASP A 433 -42.61 13.42 13.04
CA ASP A 433 -41.37 12.64 12.94
C ASP A 433 -41.18 12.07 11.53
N LEU A 434 -42.25 11.65 10.84
CA LEU A 434 -42.23 11.27 9.42
C LEU A 434 -41.79 12.45 8.54
N ALA A 435 -42.40 13.63 8.71
CA ALA A 435 -42.00 14.83 7.96
C ALA A 435 -40.53 15.22 8.23
N ARG A 436 -40.03 15.00 9.45
CA ARG A 436 -38.61 15.22 9.80
C ARG A 436 -37.68 14.18 9.17
N ALA A 437 -38.13 12.93 9.04
CA ALA A 437 -37.40 11.88 8.32
C ALA A 437 -37.36 12.15 6.80
N GLU A 438 -38.46 12.59 6.20
CA GLU A 438 -38.51 13.01 4.79
C GLU A 438 -37.62 14.22 4.50
N ALA A 439 -37.53 15.18 5.43
CA ALA A 439 -36.60 16.30 5.32
C ALA A 439 -35.15 15.81 5.32
N LYS A 440 -34.78 14.96 6.29
CA LYS A 440 -33.44 14.36 6.37
C LYS A 440 -33.08 13.50 5.16
N LEU A 441 -34.04 12.76 4.59
CA LEU A 441 -33.81 12.02 3.35
C LEU A 441 -33.50 12.95 2.17
N LYS A 442 -34.18 14.10 2.07
CA LYS A 442 -33.89 15.12 1.05
C LYS A 442 -32.56 15.85 1.26
N GLU A 443 -32.11 15.98 2.51
CA GLU A 443 -30.77 16.47 2.83
C GLU A 443 -29.70 15.44 2.42
N LEU A 444 -29.88 14.18 2.79
CA LEU A 444 -28.97 13.07 2.43
C LEU A 444 -28.93 12.79 0.93
N ASP A 445 -30.03 12.89 0.19
CA ASP A 445 -30.05 12.78 -1.27
C ASP A 445 -29.28 13.94 -1.94
N GLN A 446 -29.31 15.15 -1.37
CA GLN A 446 -28.51 16.28 -1.84
C GLN A 446 -27.02 16.13 -1.50
N GLU A 447 -26.68 15.60 -0.33
CA GLU A 447 -25.29 15.26 0.02
C GLU A 447 -24.75 14.14 -0.86
N LYS A 448 -25.54 13.09 -1.09
CA LYS A 448 -25.23 12.02 -2.04
C LYS A 448 -24.98 12.56 -3.44
N ALA A 449 -25.86 13.42 -3.97
CA ALA A 449 -25.65 14.02 -5.30
C ALA A 449 -24.36 14.85 -5.38
N LYS A 450 -24.02 15.62 -4.34
CA LYS A 450 -22.74 16.34 -4.25
C LYS A 450 -21.54 15.38 -4.21
N LEU A 451 -21.63 14.30 -3.44
CA LEU A 451 -20.57 13.28 -3.35
C LEU A 451 -20.41 12.50 -4.66
N GLU A 452 -21.50 12.17 -5.36
CA GLU A 452 -21.47 11.54 -6.68
C GLU A 452 -20.83 12.46 -7.72
N GLN A 453 -21.07 13.77 -7.67
CA GLN A 453 -20.39 14.76 -8.52
C GLN A 453 -18.89 14.86 -8.18
N VAL A 454 -18.53 15.00 -6.91
CA VAL A 454 -17.11 15.02 -6.48
C VAL A 454 -16.38 13.73 -6.85
N LEU A 455 -17.06 12.58 -6.82
CA LEU A 455 -16.53 11.29 -7.30
C LEU A 455 -16.38 11.24 -8.82
N ALA A 456 -17.20 11.95 -9.60
CA ALA A 456 -17.00 12.10 -11.04
C ALA A 456 -15.81 13.02 -11.36
N ASP A 457 -15.72 14.17 -10.68
CA ASP A 457 -14.65 15.15 -10.89
C ASP A 457 -13.27 14.58 -10.46
N THR A 458 -13.20 13.86 -9.34
CA THR A 458 -11.96 13.19 -8.90
C THR A 458 -11.58 12.01 -9.79
N ARG A 459 -12.53 11.29 -10.39
CA ARG A 459 -12.24 10.30 -11.45
C ARG A 459 -11.68 10.96 -12.70
N ALA A 460 -12.26 12.08 -13.16
CA ALA A 460 -11.76 12.82 -14.31
C ALA A 460 -10.33 13.36 -14.09
N SER A 461 -10.02 13.82 -12.87
CA SER A 461 -8.67 14.21 -12.44
C SER A 461 -7.70 13.02 -12.39
N LEU A 462 -8.12 11.87 -11.85
CA LEU A 462 -7.29 10.65 -11.85
C LEU A 462 -7.01 10.14 -13.27
N ASP A 463 -8.00 10.19 -14.16
CA ASP A 463 -7.88 9.91 -15.58
C ASP A 463 -6.89 10.85 -16.29
N ALA A 464 -6.91 12.14 -15.95
CA ALA A 464 -5.96 13.12 -16.48
C ALA A 464 -4.53 12.82 -16.00
N HIS A 465 -4.32 12.64 -14.69
CA HIS A 465 -3.01 12.29 -14.13
C HIS A 465 -2.50 10.93 -14.61
N THR A 466 -3.38 9.98 -14.93
CA THR A 466 -2.97 8.70 -15.54
C THR A 466 -2.44 8.91 -16.96
N ARG A 467 -3.09 9.75 -17.78
CA ARG A 467 -2.58 10.13 -19.11
C ARG A 467 -1.26 10.90 -19.02
N GLU A 468 -1.11 11.79 -18.05
CA GLU A 468 0.16 12.50 -17.78
C GLU A 468 1.28 11.52 -17.41
N LEU A 469 1.00 10.55 -16.53
CA LEU A 469 1.95 9.49 -16.16
C LEU A 469 2.33 8.60 -17.35
N ASP A 470 1.39 8.27 -18.25
CA ASP A 470 1.68 7.48 -19.45
C ASP A 470 2.50 8.26 -20.49
N VAL A 471 2.26 9.57 -20.64
CA VAL A 471 3.13 10.46 -21.44
C VAL A 471 4.53 10.56 -20.82
N LEU A 472 4.64 10.68 -19.49
CA LEU A 472 5.93 10.69 -18.79
C LEU A 472 6.66 9.34 -18.89
N ARG A 473 5.95 8.21 -18.85
CA ARG A 473 6.51 6.86 -19.06
C ARG A 473 7.06 6.68 -20.47
N GLU A 474 6.31 7.09 -21.49
CA GLU A 474 6.77 6.96 -22.88
C GLU A 474 7.93 7.94 -23.18
N SER A 475 7.92 9.14 -22.58
CA SER A 475 9.06 10.08 -22.62
C SER A 475 10.31 9.50 -21.93
N LEU A 476 10.16 8.90 -20.74
CA LEU A 476 11.24 8.22 -20.03
C LEU A 476 11.80 7.07 -20.87
N LYS A 477 10.94 6.21 -21.42
CA LYS A 477 11.30 5.11 -22.31
C LYS A 477 12.06 5.60 -23.55
N GLN A 478 11.63 6.69 -24.18
CA GLN A 478 12.36 7.30 -25.30
C GLN A 478 13.74 7.85 -24.87
N SER A 479 13.87 8.34 -23.64
CA SER A 479 15.17 8.73 -23.07
C SER A 479 16.08 7.52 -22.78
N GLU A 480 15.52 6.37 -22.37
CA GLU A 480 16.24 5.11 -22.17
C GLU A 480 16.67 4.47 -23.51
N GLU A 481 15.81 4.51 -24.53
CA GLU A 481 16.12 4.12 -25.91
C GLU A 481 17.24 5.01 -26.50
N SER A 482 17.22 6.32 -26.24
CA SER A 482 18.30 7.25 -26.62
C SER A 482 19.61 6.96 -25.85
N TYR A 483 19.53 6.74 -24.53
CA TYR A 483 20.70 6.45 -23.70
C TYR A 483 21.33 5.09 -24.03
N THR A 484 20.54 4.08 -24.36
CA THR A 484 21.06 2.78 -24.81
C THR A 484 21.73 2.89 -26.17
N LEU A 485 21.16 3.63 -27.12
CA LEU A 485 21.79 3.95 -28.40
C LEU A 485 23.14 4.67 -28.22
N ASP A 486 23.22 5.68 -27.33
CA ASP A 486 24.47 6.39 -27.04
C ASP A 486 25.49 5.53 -26.28
N LYS A 487 25.03 4.61 -25.43
CA LYS A 487 25.87 3.60 -24.79
C LYS A 487 26.44 2.61 -25.82
N GLU A 488 25.70 2.26 -26.86
CA GLU A 488 26.20 1.43 -27.97
C GLU A 488 27.21 2.17 -28.86
N LYS A 489 26.98 3.47 -29.16
CA LYS A 489 27.96 4.33 -29.84
C LYS A 489 29.27 4.40 -29.05
N ASN A 490 29.19 4.70 -27.75
CA ASN A 490 30.35 4.73 -26.85
C ASN A 490 31.03 3.35 -26.74
N ALA A 491 30.27 2.25 -26.74
CA ALA A 491 30.85 0.91 -26.81
C ALA A 491 31.58 0.64 -28.14
N SER A 492 31.13 1.21 -29.28
CA SER A 492 31.86 1.15 -30.56
C SER A 492 33.16 1.95 -30.50
N LEU A 493 33.11 3.21 -30.04
CA LEU A 493 34.30 4.04 -29.86
C LEU A 493 35.32 3.36 -28.94
N HIS A 494 34.88 2.71 -27.85
CA HIS A 494 35.77 1.91 -27.00
C HIS A 494 36.29 0.62 -27.65
N ARG A 495 35.61 0.03 -28.65
CA ARG A 495 36.18 -1.09 -29.45
C ARG A 495 37.25 -0.56 -30.41
N GLU A 496 36.99 0.58 -31.05
CA GLU A 496 37.91 1.25 -31.98
C GLU A 496 39.19 1.73 -31.27
N LEU A 497 39.06 2.40 -30.11
CA LEU A 497 40.19 2.80 -29.26
C LEU A 497 41.03 1.58 -28.82
N ARG A 498 40.41 0.51 -28.33
CA ARG A 498 41.15 -0.72 -27.96
C ARG A 498 41.79 -1.43 -29.16
N SER A 499 41.28 -1.22 -30.37
CA SER A 499 41.93 -1.67 -31.61
C SER A 499 43.18 -0.84 -31.90
N MET A 500 43.11 0.49 -31.74
CA MET A 500 44.27 1.38 -31.83
C MET A 500 45.33 1.07 -30.76
N ASP A 501 44.95 0.92 -29.49
CA ASP A 501 45.87 0.57 -28.39
C ASP A 501 46.59 -0.74 -28.66
N LYS A 502 45.90 -1.73 -29.24
CA LYS A 502 46.49 -3.01 -29.64
C LYS A 502 47.50 -2.84 -30.79
N LEU A 503 47.21 -1.99 -31.77
CA LEU A 503 48.13 -1.67 -32.87
C LEU A 503 49.37 -0.91 -32.37
N LEU A 504 49.20 0.01 -31.41
CA LEU A 504 50.31 0.74 -30.77
C LEU A 504 51.19 -0.22 -29.95
N SER A 505 50.58 -1.07 -29.12
CA SER A 505 51.29 -2.09 -28.33
C SER A 505 52.07 -3.09 -29.22
N GLN A 506 51.51 -3.47 -30.38
CA GLN A 506 52.21 -4.28 -31.38
C GLN A 506 53.44 -3.56 -31.96
N ARG A 507 53.34 -2.27 -32.27
CA ARG A 507 54.51 -1.45 -32.71
C ARG A 507 55.56 -1.34 -31.62
N ASP A 508 55.17 -1.16 -30.36
CA ASP A 508 56.09 -1.13 -29.22
C ASP A 508 56.79 -2.47 -29.01
N ASP A 509 56.09 -3.60 -29.15
CA ASP A 509 56.73 -4.92 -29.05
C ASP A 509 57.65 -5.26 -30.21
N GLU A 510 57.34 -4.82 -31.43
CA GLU A 510 58.26 -4.86 -32.57
C GLU A 510 59.54 -4.05 -32.26
N CYS A 511 59.40 -2.80 -31.81
CA CYS A 511 60.53 -1.95 -31.37
C CYS A 511 61.35 -2.60 -30.26
N ARG A 512 60.71 -3.16 -29.21
CA ARG A 512 61.38 -3.88 -28.12
C ARG A 512 62.08 -5.15 -28.63
N SER A 513 61.51 -5.85 -29.60
CA SER A 513 62.10 -7.06 -30.18
C SER A 513 63.35 -6.75 -31.00
N LEU A 514 63.29 -5.75 -31.87
CA LEU A 514 64.43 -5.26 -32.65
C LEU A 514 65.58 -4.80 -31.74
N ASN A 515 65.27 -4.08 -30.67
CA ASN A 515 66.28 -3.61 -29.72
C ASN A 515 66.94 -4.77 -28.92
N ARG A 516 66.18 -5.81 -28.56
CA ARG A 516 66.74 -7.05 -27.96
C ARG A 516 67.66 -7.79 -28.93
N ALA A 517 67.27 -7.92 -30.21
CA ALA A 517 68.11 -8.58 -31.21
C ALA A 517 69.45 -7.86 -31.40
N LEU A 518 69.44 -6.52 -31.44
CA LEU A 518 70.63 -5.68 -31.49
C LEU A 518 71.54 -5.89 -30.26
N LEU A 519 70.96 -6.03 -29.06
CA LEU A 519 71.71 -6.31 -27.84
C LEU A 519 72.37 -7.70 -27.84
N VAL A 520 71.70 -8.73 -28.39
CA VAL A 520 72.27 -10.09 -28.49
C VAL A 520 73.44 -10.13 -29.48
N GLN A 521 73.34 -9.46 -30.64
CA GLN A 521 74.47 -9.35 -31.57
C GLN A 521 75.69 -8.66 -30.93
N LYS A 522 75.46 -7.69 -30.03
CA LYS A 522 76.53 -7.06 -29.24
C LYS A 522 77.17 -8.04 -28.24
N SER A 523 76.40 -8.82 -27.49
CA SER A 523 76.98 -9.77 -26.53
C SER A 523 77.62 -11.00 -27.20
N GLU A 524 77.17 -11.41 -28.39
CA GLU A 524 77.82 -12.48 -29.16
C GLU A 524 79.20 -12.05 -29.69
N THR A 525 79.35 -10.80 -30.14
CA THR A 525 80.65 -10.25 -30.56
C THR A 525 81.60 -10.11 -29.36
N GLU A 526 81.13 -9.60 -28.22
CA GLU A 526 81.90 -9.56 -26.95
C GLU A 526 82.35 -10.97 -26.50
N ARG A 527 81.47 -11.98 -26.57
CA ARG A 527 81.76 -13.37 -26.17
C ARG A 527 82.73 -14.08 -27.12
N LEU A 528 82.70 -13.76 -28.42
CA LEU A 528 83.65 -14.33 -29.38
C LEU A 528 85.07 -13.83 -29.12
N THR A 529 85.25 -12.54 -28.78
CA THR A 529 86.51 -12.00 -28.26
C THR A 529 86.98 -12.79 -27.05
N GLY A 530 86.16 -12.88 -26.00
CA GLY A 530 86.50 -13.59 -24.75
C GLY A 530 86.65 -15.13 -24.84
N LYS A 531 86.59 -15.72 -26.04
CA LYS A 531 86.99 -17.13 -26.29
C LYS A 531 88.38 -17.25 -26.91
N LEU A 532 88.85 -16.22 -27.62
CA LEU A 532 90.20 -16.14 -28.17
C LEU A 532 91.21 -16.25 -27.02
N ASP A 533 91.05 -15.38 -26.02
CA ASP A 533 91.86 -15.24 -24.79
C ASP A 533 92.00 -16.51 -23.92
N ARG A 534 91.20 -17.56 -24.17
CA ARG A 534 91.15 -18.77 -23.33
C ARG A 534 91.68 -20.04 -23.99
N LEU A 535 91.85 -20.04 -25.31
CA LEU A 535 92.56 -21.15 -25.98
C LEU A 535 94.08 -21.08 -25.77
N GLU A 536 94.57 -19.97 -25.22
CA GLU A 536 95.99 -19.74 -24.90
C GLU A 536 96.48 -20.46 -23.61
N ALA A 537 95.74 -21.44 -23.01
CA ALA A 537 95.87 -21.74 -21.55
C ALA A 537 95.80 -23.20 -20.89
N ALA A 538 95.72 -24.43 -21.49
CA ALA A 538 95.40 -25.70 -20.69
C ALA A 538 95.78 -27.20 -21.14
N THR A 539 96.21 -28.20 -20.24
CA THR A 539 96.41 -29.75 -20.40
C THR A 539 96.77 -30.71 -19.14
N SER A 540 96.42 -32.07 -18.98
CA SER A 540 97.09 -33.21 -18.12
C SER A 540 96.39 -34.64 -17.80
N GLY A 541 97.06 -35.81 -17.43
CA GLY A 541 96.54 -37.05 -16.64
C GLY A 541 97.14 -38.56 -16.75
N ASP A 542 97.01 -39.53 -15.73
CA ASP A 542 97.33 -41.06 -15.66
C ASP A 542 96.87 -41.78 -14.28
N GLY A 543 96.94 -43.07 -13.73
CA GLY A 543 97.32 -44.57 -13.91
C GLY A 543 97.29 -45.41 -12.52
N GLY A 544 97.38 -46.76 -12.13
CA GLY A 544 97.39 -48.25 -12.56
C GLY A 544 97.68 -49.35 -11.40
N ASP A 545 97.34 -50.70 -11.41
CA ASP A 545 97.52 -51.78 -10.29
C ASP A 545 97.34 -53.38 -10.59
N ASP A 546 97.75 -54.42 -9.73
CA ASP A 546 97.52 -55.96 -9.78
C ASP A 546 97.99 -56.94 -8.57
N THR A 547 97.56 -58.25 -8.37
CA THR A 547 97.89 -59.23 -7.20
C THR A 547 97.74 -60.84 -7.29
N GLN A 548 98.24 -61.66 -6.27
CA GLN A 548 97.76 -63.01 -5.67
C GLN A 548 98.50 -64.45 -5.84
N ASN A 549 98.22 -65.52 -4.99
CA ASN A 549 98.39 -67.06 -5.10
C ASN A 549 99.04 -67.94 -3.90
N GLY A 550 98.77 -69.30 -3.73
CA GLY A 550 99.49 -70.32 -2.85
C GLY A 550 98.83 -71.71 -2.40
N LYS A 551 99.57 -72.84 -2.07
CA LYS A 551 99.05 -74.20 -1.53
C LYS A 551 100.06 -75.39 -1.14
N LYS A 552 99.82 -76.31 -0.14
CA LYS A 552 100.33 -77.76 0.06
C LYS A 552 99.81 -78.52 1.36
N ALA A 553 99.93 -79.88 1.54
CA ALA A 553 99.63 -80.72 2.77
C ALA A 553 100.17 -82.23 2.83
N VAL A 554 99.75 -83.06 3.86
CA VAL A 554 99.64 -84.58 4.07
C VAL A 554 100.77 -85.52 4.70
N PHE A 555 100.51 -86.85 4.88
CA PHE A 555 101.20 -88.06 5.48
C PHE A 555 101.34 -88.31 7.01
N ALA A 556 101.12 -87.34 7.90
CA ALA A 556 101.55 -87.43 9.31
C ALA A 556 100.61 -88.18 10.30
N GLN A 557 99.75 -89.10 9.84
CA GLN A 557 98.50 -89.43 10.56
C GLN A 557 98.47 -90.78 11.30
N GLU A 558 99.21 -91.80 10.84
CA GLU A 558 98.97 -93.20 11.24
C GLU A 558 99.69 -93.63 12.55
N MET A 559 100.92 -93.17 12.78
CA MET A 559 101.70 -93.44 14.00
C MET A 559 101.04 -92.92 15.29
N LYS A 560 100.09 -91.99 15.18
CA LYS A 560 99.43 -91.30 16.29
C LYS A 560 98.51 -92.21 17.11
N TRP A 561 98.01 -93.29 16.49
CA TRP A 561 96.87 -94.06 16.99
C TRP A 561 97.19 -94.98 18.18
N LEU A 562 98.39 -95.58 18.22
CA LEU A 562 98.78 -96.51 19.30
C LEU A 562 99.13 -95.83 20.63
N GLU A 563 99.35 -94.52 20.64
CA GLU A 563 99.52 -93.76 21.88
C GLU A 563 98.19 -93.29 22.48
N GLU A 564 97.13 -93.21 21.66
CA GLU A 564 95.79 -92.78 22.07
C GLU A 564 95.13 -93.82 22.99
N GLU A 565 95.19 -95.10 22.64
CA GLU A 565 94.62 -96.23 23.42
C GLU A 565 95.16 -96.29 24.86
N ARG A 566 96.45 -96.02 25.06
CA ARG A 566 97.08 -95.95 26.40
C ARG A 566 96.73 -94.68 27.18
N HIS A 567 96.09 -93.71 26.55
CA HIS A 567 95.47 -92.54 27.17
C HIS A 567 93.96 -92.75 27.43
N ASP A 568 93.24 -93.55 26.64
CA ASP A 568 91.82 -93.88 26.86
C ASP A 568 91.60 -94.54 28.23
N LEU A 569 92.32 -95.63 28.53
CA LEU A 569 92.19 -96.38 29.81
C LEU A 569 92.55 -95.59 31.09
N ARG A 570 93.14 -94.38 30.95
CA ARG A 570 93.33 -93.45 32.09
C ARG A 570 92.22 -92.40 32.14
N ARG A 571 91.78 -91.90 30.99
CA ARG A 571 90.61 -91.03 30.87
C ARG A 571 89.36 -91.68 31.45
N GLU A 572 89.04 -92.93 31.11
CA GLU A 572 87.88 -93.65 31.67
C GLU A 572 87.84 -93.64 33.20
N LYS A 573 89.00 -93.85 33.86
CA LYS A 573 89.08 -93.86 35.33
C LYS A 573 88.87 -92.48 35.95
N GLU A 574 89.34 -91.43 35.29
CA GLU A 574 89.17 -90.04 35.73
C GLU A 574 87.73 -89.58 35.46
N GLU A 575 87.15 -89.97 34.31
CA GLU A 575 85.76 -89.74 33.92
C GLU A 575 84.76 -90.38 34.90
N PHE A 576 84.95 -91.63 35.34
CA PHE A 576 84.09 -92.24 36.37
C PHE A 576 84.15 -91.51 37.72
N MET A 577 85.28 -90.87 38.06
CA MET A 577 85.41 -90.11 39.29
C MET A 577 84.67 -88.77 39.20
N VAL A 578 84.73 -88.11 38.04
CA VAL A 578 83.97 -86.89 37.72
C VAL A 578 82.47 -87.19 37.71
N GLN A 579 82.02 -88.28 37.07
CA GLN A 579 80.61 -88.69 37.03
C GLN A 579 80.01 -88.86 38.43
N ILE A 580 80.75 -89.40 39.40
CA ILE A 580 80.28 -89.54 40.78
C ILE A 580 80.10 -88.16 41.43
N MET A 581 81.06 -87.23 41.25
CA MET A 581 80.95 -85.86 41.78
C MET A 581 79.80 -85.08 41.13
N ASP A 582 79.60 -85.23 39.82
CA ASP A 582 78.51 -84.58 39.09
C ASP A 582 77.14 -85.10 39.57
N LEU A 583 76.99 -86.41 39.76
CA LEU A 583 75.76 -87.03 40.30
C LEU A 583 75.47 -86.58 41.74
N GLU A 584 76.48 -86.44 42.60
CA GLU A 584 76.30 -85.87 43.94
C GLU A 584 75.88 -84.38 43.87
N GLN A 585 76.48 -83.61 42.96
CA GLN A 585 76.15 -82.20 42.77
C GLN A 585 74.73 -82.02 42.22
N ASP A 586 74.32 -82.84 41.25
CA ASP A 586 72.98 -82.83 40.65
C ASP A 586 71.90 -83.29 41.64
N LEU A 587 72.19 -84.26 42.51
CA LEU A 587 71.28 -84.65 43.59
C LEU A 587 71.07 -83.53 44.61
N GLN A 588 72.06 -82.67 44.84
CA GLN A 588 71.91 -81.45 45.66
C GLN A 588 71.14 -80.35 44.92
N LYS A 589 71.39 -80.14 43.61
CA LYS A 589 70.59 -79.20 42.77
C LYS A 589 69.12 -79.61 42.78
N ALA A 590 68.81 -80.89 42.57
CA ALA A 590 67.46 -81.44 42.54
C ALA A 590 66.69 -81.20 43.86
N LYS A 591 67.34 -81.42 45.01
CA LYS A 591 66.76 -81.12 46.33
C LYS A 591 66.43 -79.64 46.51
N LYS A 592 67.32 -78.75 46.06
CA LYS A 592 67.09 -77.30 46.13
C LYS A 592 65.93 -76.86 45.23
N SER A 593 65.86 -77.36 44.00
CA SER A 593 64.74 -77.07 43.09
C SER A 593 63.40 -77.61 43.59
N LEU A 594 63.39 -78.73 44.34
CA LEU A 594 62.16 -79.27 44.95
C LEU A 594 61.61 -78.31 46.01
N GLN A 595 62.46 -77.82 46.92
CA GLN A 595 62.06 -76.85 47.95
C GLN A 595 61.60 -75.50 47.35
N GLU A 596 62.24 -75.06 46.26
CA GLU A 596 61.83 -73.86 45.53
C GLU A 596 60.46 -74.04 44.84
N ALA A 597 60.19 -75.22 44.28
CA ALA A 597 58.89 -75.57 43.70
C ALA A 597 57.77 -75.69 44.77
N GLU A 598 58.06 -76.28 45.93
CA GLU A 598 57.13 -76.35 47.07
C GLU A 598 56.75 -74.93 47.55
N HIS A 599 57.72 -74.02 47.67
CA HIS A 599 57.45 -72.64 48.07
C HIS A 599 56.63 -71.87 47.01
N GLU A 600 56.91 -72.03 45.72
CA GLU A 600 56.14 -71.32 44.69
C GLU A 600 54.72 -71.89 44.51
N ASN A 601 54.53 -73.21 44.69
CA ASN A 601 53.19 -73.81 44.78
C ASN A 601 52.37 -73.22 45.95
N ALA A 602 52.97 -73.03 47.13
CA ALA A 602 52.29 -72.40 48.27
C ALA A 602 51.82 -70.96 47.95
N LYS A 603 52.67 -70.15 47.29
CA LYS A 603 52.29 -68.80 46.82
C LYS A 603 51.20 -68.83 45.75
N GLN A 604 51.20 -69.82 44.85
CA GLN A 604 50.16 -69.96 43.83
C GLN A 604 48.81 -70.31 44.44
N LEU A 605 48.79 -71.17 45.46
CA LEU A 605 47.57 -71.49 46.22
C LEU A 605 47.00 -70.27 46.95
N GLU A 606 47.86 -69.44 47.56
CA GLU A 606 47.45 -68.19 48.20
C GLU A 606 46.87 -67.19 47.19
N LYS A 607 47.52 -66.99 46.03
CA LYS A 607 47.02 -66.16 44.93
C LYS A 607 45.67 -66.66 44.40
N ALA A 608 45.49 -67.98 44.26
CA ALA A 608 44.23 -68.58 43.83
C ALA A 608 43.10 -68.27 44.83
N ASN A 609 43.33 -68.47 46.13
CA ASN A 609 42.35 -68.18 47.18
C ASN A 609 41.92 -66.71 47.21
N VAL A 610 42.84 -65.77 46.99
CA VAL A 610 42.52 -64.33 46.86
C VAL A 610 41.67 -64.07 45.61
N SER A 611 41.98 -64.72 44.48
CA SER A 611 41.20 -64.61 43.24
C SER A 611 39.76 -65.11 43.43
N THR A 612 39.57 -66.28 44.04
CA THR A 612 38.24 -66.85 44.33
C THR A 612 37.43 -65.94 45.26
N LYS A 613 38.07 -65.35 46.28
CA LYS A 613 37.39 -64.40 47.18
C LYS A 613 36.92 -63.13 46.46
N ASN A 614 37.71 -62.63 45.51
CA ASN A 614 37.34 -61.48 44.70
C ASN A 614 36.22 -61.81 43.70
N GLN A 615 36.20 -63.02 43.14
CA GLN A 615 35.12 -63.49 42.26
C GLN A 615 33.77 -63.51 42.99
N VAL A 616 33.69 -64.11 44.18
CA VAL A 616 32.44 -64.18 44.97
C VAL A 616 31.90 -62.77 45.32
N ASN A 617 32.79 -61.81 45.60
CA ASN A 617 32.39 -60.42 45.83
C ASN A 617 31.80 -59.75 44.57
N LEU A 618 32.38 -60.02 43.38
CA LEU A 618 31.89 -59.50 42.10
C LEU A 618 30.53 -60.10 41.73
N GLU A 619 30.35 -61.41 41.94
CA GLU A 619 29.08 -62.12 41.74
C GLU A 619 27.97 -61.53 42.64
N GLY A 620 28.27 -61.28 43.93
CA GLY A 620 27.33 -60.65 44.87
C GLY A 620 26.91 -59.23 44.46
N MET A 621 27.83 -58.39 43.98
CA MET A 621 27.49 -57.06 43.45
C MET A 621 26.65 -57.13 42.17
N LEU A 622 26.93 -58.09 41.29
CA LEU A 622 26.22 -58.27 40.03
C LEU A 622 24.76 -58.70 40.27
N GLU A 623 24.51 -59.57 41.27
CA GLU A 623 23.15 -59.95 41.65
C GLU A 623 22.35 -58.79 42.26
N ALA A 624 22.99 -57.97 43.11
CA ALA A 624 22.37 -56.75 43.63
C ALA A 624 21.94 -55.79 42.49
N LYS A 625 22.77 -55.61 41.46
CA LYS A 625 22.42 -54.76 40.30
C LYS A 625 21.34 -55.36 39.40
N LYS A 626 21.22 -56.69 39.29
CA LYS A 626 20.04 -57.31 38.63
C LYS A 626 18.74 -56.95 39.34
N HIS A 627 18.72 -56.98 40.67
CA HIS A 627 17.51 -56.62 41.44
C HIS A 627 17.13 -55.15 41.23
N GLU A 628 18.08 -54.21 41.32
CA GLU A 628 17.84 -52.78 41.01
C GLU A 628 17.26 -52.58 39.60
N CYS A 629 17.83 -53.23 38.58
CA CYS A 629 17.32 -53.16 37.21
C CYS A 629 15.89 -53.72 37.10
N ALA A 630 15.56 -54.81 37.81
CA ALA A 630 14.24 -55.42 37.80
C ALA A 630 13.16 -54.57 38.50
N ASP A 631 13.53 -53.77 39.51
CA ASP A 631 12.63 -52.79 40.13
C ASP A 631 12.39 -51.59 39.20
N ILE A 632 13.44 -51.03 38.60
CA ILE A 632 13.34 -49.93 37.62
C ILE A 632 12.49 -50.36 36.41
N GLN A 633 12.66 -51.60 35.92
CA GLN A 633 11.87 -52.13 34.80
C GLN A 633 10.37 -52.24 35.14
N ARG A 634 10.01 -52.59 36.38
CA ARG A 634 8.62 -52.58 36.86
C ARG A 634 8.03 -51.16 36.89
N GLN A 635 8.77 -50.18 37.43
CA GLN A 635 8.33 -48.77 37.45
C GLN A 635 8.17 -48.19 36.03
N LEU A 636 9.02 -48.58 35.08
CA LEU A 636 8.92 -48.18 33.68
C LEU A 636 7.68 -48.78 32.98
N ILE A 637 7.25 -49.98 33.36
CA ILE A 637 6.01 -50.58 32.82
C ILE A 637 4.78 -49.85 33.37
N GLU A 638 4.75 -49.53 34.67
CA GLU A 638 3.63 -48.82 35.29
C GLU A 638 3.45 -47.40 34.75
N SER A 639 4.53 -46.65 34.59
CA SER A 639 4.52 -45.31 33.99
C SER A 639 4.09 -45.32 32.52
N LYS A 640 4.51 -46.33 31.73
CA LYS A 640 4.01 -46.53 30.35
C LYS A 640 2.53 -46.91 30.29
N GLY A 641 1.99 -47.58 31.31
CA GLY A 641 0.54 -47.79 31.43
C GLY A 641 -0.21 -46.47 31.61
N LYS A 642 0.21 -45.66 32.58
CA LYS A 642 -0.36 -44.33 32.89
C LYS A 642 -0.28 -43.35 31.72
N LEU A 643 0.78 -43.41 30.91
CA LEU A 643 0.90 -42.61 29.68
C LEU A 643 -0.17 -42.95 28.65
N ARG A 644 -0.44 -44.24 28.38
CA ARG A 644 -1.49 -44.65 27.42
C ARG A 644 -2.86 -44.13 27.83
N GLU A 645 -3.21 -44.30 29.11
CA GLU A 645 -4.47 -43.77 29.64
C GLU A 645 -4.64 -42.25 29.45
N LEU A 646 -3.54 -41.48 29.43
CA LEU A 646 -3.57 -40.05 29.17
C LEU A 646 -3.67 -39.77 27.66
N THR A 647 -2.93 -40.49 26.81
CA THR A 647 -3.04 -40.40 25.34
C THR A 647 -4.44 -40.76 24.83
N ASP A 648 -5.07 -41.80 25.39
CA ASP A 648 -6.44 -42.20 25.06
C ASP A 648 -7.43 -41.07 25.40
N LYS A 649 -7.33 -40.48 26.60
CA LYS A 649 -8.14 -39.34 27.05
C LYS A 649 -7.89 -38.08 26.22
N GLU A 650 -6.64 -37.83 25.81
CA GLU A 650 -6.27 -36.73 24.91
C GLU A 650 -6.88 -36.90 23.51
N SER A 651 -6.87 -38.13 22.98
CA SER A 651 -7.50 -38.44 21.68
C SER A 651 -9.02 -38.23 21.73
N GLN A 652 -9.67 -38.64 22.83
CA GLN A 652 -11.10 -38.44 23.06
C GLN A 652 -11.45 -36.94 23.17
N ALA A 653 -10.62 -36.16 23.87
CA ALA A 653 -10.78 -34.72 23.97
C ALA A 653 -10.66 -34.03 22.60
N LYS A 654 -9.66 -34.39 21.79
CA LYS A 654 -9.47 -33.86 20.42
C LYS A 654 -10.68 -34.10 19.52
N VAL A 655 -11.25 -35.31 19.53
CA VAL A 655 -12.45 -35.65 18.74
C VAL A 655 -13.67 -34.81 19.16
N LEU A 656 -13.84 -34.55 20.46
CA LEU A 656 -14.91 -33.67 20.95
C LEU A 656 -14.68 -32.20 20.58
N LEU A 657 -13.43 -31.76 20.56
CA LEU A 657 -13.06 -30.38 20.23
C LEU A 657 -13.28 -30.09 18.74
N SER A 658 -12.79 -30.94 17.83
CA SER A 658 -13.03 -30.79 16.39
C SER A 658 -14.52 -30.84 16.02
N ARG A 659 -15.32 -31.67 16.72
CA ARG A 659 -16.78 -31.67 16.52
C ARG A 659 -17.45 -30.37 16.99
N ALA A 660 -16.92 -29.70 18.01
CA ALA A 660 -17.40 -28.38 18.41
C ALA A 660 -17.01 -27.31 17.38
N GLU A 661 -15.78 -27.35 16.87
CA GLU A 661 -15.29 -26.49 15.78
C GLU A 661 -16.14 -26.64 14.51
N GLU A 662 -16.48 -27.88 14.11
CA GLU A 662 -17.42 -28.15 13.00
C GLU A 662 -18.77 -27.44 13.22
N THR A 663 -19.40 -27.59 14.38
CA THR A 663 -20.72 -26.96 14.65
C THR A 663 -20.68 -25.44 14.73
N GLU A 664 -19.58 -24.84 15.19
CA GLU A 664 -19.42 -23.37 15.19
C GLU A 664 -19.15 -22.85 13.77
N ASN A 665 -18.40 -23.60 12.95
CA ASN A 665 -18.21 -23.28 11.53
C ASN A 665 -19.52 -23.34 10.74
N GLU A 666 -20.36 -24.37 10.94
CA GLU A 666 -21.71 -24.43 10.36
C GLU A 666 -22.56 -23.21 10.74
N LYS A 667 -22.54 -22.83 12.03
CA LYS A 667 -23.22 -21.65 12.56
C LYS A 667 -22.70 -20.34 11.95
N ILE A 668 -21.39 -20.21 11.75
CA ILE A 668 -20.77 -19.05 11.06
C ILE A 668 -21.20 -19.00 9.59
N VAL A 669 -21.27 -20.13 8.87
CA VAL A 669 -21.77 -20.19 7.49
C VAL A 669 -23.22 -19.71 7.40
N VAL A 670 -24.12 -20.27 8.22
CA VAL A 670 -25.53 -19.86 8.26
C VAL A 670 -25.70 -18.38 8.64
N GLN A 671 -24.87 -17.86 9.56
CA GLN A 671 -24.87 -16.44 9.92
C GLN A 671 -24.39 -15.56 8.75
N ASN A 672 -23.39 -15.98 7.99
CA ASN A 672 -22.90 -15.27 6.81
C ASN A 672 -23.92 -15.28 5.66
N GLU A 673 -24.61 -16.40 5.43
CA GLU A 673 -25.71 -16.49 4.45
C GLU A 673 -26.88 -15.57 4.84
N ALA A 674 -27.27 -15.56 6.12
CA ALA A 674 -28.31 -14.67 6.62
C ALA A 674 -27.92 -13.18 6.51
N LEU A 675 -26.64 -12.84 6.65
CA LEU A 675 -26.13 -11.48 6.42
C LEU A 675 -26.07 -11.12 4.93
N ALA A 676 -25.70 -12.05 4.06
CA ALA A 676 -25.72 -11.85 2.61
C ALA A 676 -27.15 -11.61 2.10
N LEU A 677 -28.13 -12.42 2.55
CA LEU A 677 -29.54 -12.22 2.23
C LEU A 677 -30.10 -10.88 2.74
N LYS A 678 -29.68 -10.42 3.92
CA LYS A 678 -30.05 -9.07 4.42
C LYS A 678 -29.52 -7.96 3.52
N ARG A 679 -28.22 -7.99 3.19
CA ARG A 679 -27.60 -7.01 2.26
C ARG A 679 -28.33 -6.99 0.92
N HIS A 680 -28.66 -8.16 0.38
CA HIS A 680 -29.33 -8.22 -0.92
C HIS A 680 -30.77 -7.67 -0.87
N VAL A 681 -31.48 -7.83 0.25
CA VAL A 681 -32.79 -7.18 0.49
C VAL A 681 -32.65 -5.66 0.69
N GLU A 682 -31.55 -5.20 1.29
CA GLU A 682 -31.24 -3.77 1.45
C GLU A 682 -30.87 -3.12 0.10
N GLU A 683 -30.00 -3.74 -0.69
CA GLU A 683 -29.70 -3.36 -2.08
C GLU A 683 -30.97 -3.28 -2.95
N LEU A 684 -31.87 -4.25 -2.84
CA LEU A 684 -33.15 -4.23 -3.57
C LEU A 684 -34.09 -3.11 -3.09
N ARG A 685 -34.03 -2.69 -1.82
CA ARG A 685 -34.76 -1.51 -1.33
C ARG A 685 -34.16 -0.22 -1.89
N ASP A 686 -32.84 -0.09 -1.86
CA ASP A 686 -32.12 1.10 -2.37
C ASP A 686 -32.27 1.25 -3.88
N GLN A 687 -32.28 0.14 -4.63
CA GLN A 687 -32.62 0.14 -6.06
C GLN A 687 -34.06 0.60 -6.31
N ASN A 688 -35.04 0.12 -5.53
CA ASN A 688 -36.43 0.57 -5.64
C ASN A 688 -36.60 2.05 -5.26
N ALA A 689 -35.90 2.53 -4.22
CA ALA A 689 -35.89 3.94 -3.84
C ALA A 689 -35.26 4.81 -4.93
N SER A 690 -34.12 4.39 -5.50
CA SER A 690 -33.46 5.06 -6.62
C SER A 690 -34.36 5.12 -7.87
N LEU A 691 -35.04 4.02 -8.22
CA LEU A 691 -35.98 3.97 -9.33
C LEU A 691 -37.19 4.87 -9.10
N LYS A 692 -37.72 4.94 -7.87
CA LYS A 692 -38.79 5.86 -7.48
C LYS A 692 -38.34 7.32 -7.59
N ASN A 693 -37.21 7.69 -6.99
CA ASN A 693 -36.66 9.05 -7.07
C ASN A 693 -36.38 9.45 -8.54
N ARG A 694 -35.93 8.51 -9.38
CA ARG A 694 -35.74 8.75 -10.83
C ARG A 694 -37.06 8.95 -11.58
N ALA A 695 -38.12 8.25 -11.20
CA ALA A 695 -39.45 8.45 -11.78
C ALA A 695 -40.04 9.82 -11.38
N GLU A 696 -39.97 10.18 -10.09
CA GLU A 696 -40.44 11.48 -9.58
C GLU A 696 -39.64 12.66 -10.18
N ASN A 697 -38.33 12.52 -10.35
CA ASN A 697 -37.50 13.51 -11.07
C ASN A 697 -37.86 13.59 -12.56
N GLY A 698 -38.20 12.47 -13.19
CA GLY A 698 -38.70 12.43 -14.58
C GLY A 698 -40.05 13.14 -14.74
N GLU A 699 -40.98 12.95 -13.80
CA GLU A 699 -42.27 13.64 -13.77
C GLU A 699 -42.11 15.15 -13.53
N GLN A 700 -41.23 15.55 -12.59
CA GLN A 700 -40.87 16.95 -12.42
C GLN A 700 -40.24 17.57 -13.67
N TYR A 701 -39.39 16.83 -14.40
CA TYR A 701 -38.77 17.31 -15.63
C TYR A 701 -39.80 17.46 -16.76
N ALA A 702 -40.70 16.48 -16.93
CA ALA A 702 -41.82 16.56 -17.86
C ALA A 702 -42.76 17.76 -17.54
N LYS A 703 -42.99 18.05 -16.26
CA LYS A 703 -43.74 19.23 -15.82
C LYS A 703 -43.03 20.53 -16.18
N ARG A 704 -41.72 20.65 -15.88
CA ARG A 704 -40.91 21.83 -16.26
C ARG A 704 -40.89 22.06 -17.77
N LEU A 705 -40.80 20.99 -18.57
CA LEU A 705 -40.93 21.07 -20.04
C LEU A 705 -42.33 21.53 -20.47
N THR A 706 -43.39 21.05 -19.81
CA THR A 706 -44.77 21.49 -20.08
C THR A 706 -44.95 22.98 -19.77
N ASP A 707 -44.44 23.44 -18.63
CA ASP A 707 -44.47 24.85 -18.21
C ASP A 707 -43.65 25.74 -19.17
N GLN A 708 -42.52 25.25 -19.69
CA GLN A 708 -41.72 25.93 -20.72
C GLN A 708 -42.44 25.99 -22.07
N ILE A 709 -43.08 24.90 -22.51
CA ILE A 709 -43.89 24.86 -23.74
C ILE A 709 -45.05 25.84 -23.64
N GLN A 710 -45.74 25.93 -22.49
CA GLN A 710 -46.80 26.91 -22.28
C GLN A 710 -46.29 28.35 -22.35
N LYS A 711 -45.13 28.67 -21.75
CA LYS A 711 -44.50 30.00 -21.86
C LYS A 711 -44.13 30.34 -23.30
N LEU A 712 -43.50 29.41 -24.02
CA LEU A 712 -43.16 29.60 -25.44
C LEU A 712 -44.42 29.76 -26.31
N GLN A 713 -45.53 29.11 -25.96
CA GLN A 713 -46.83 29.33 -26.62
C GLN A 713 -47.43 30.70 -26.31
N THR A 714 -47.35 31.20 -25.07
CA THR A 714 -47.80 32.57 -24.75
C THR A 714 -46.92 33.64 -25.43
N ASP A 715 -45.61 33.43 -25.46
CA ASP A 715 -44.66 34.35 -26.11
C ASP A 715 -44.85 34.33 -27.63
N ALA A 716 -45.08 33.16 -28.24
CA ALA A 716 -45.48 33.03 -29.64
C ALA A 716 -46.81 33.74 -29.95
N ALA A 717 -47.80 33.66 -29.06
CA ALA A 717 -49.06 34.38 -29.22
C ALA A 717 -48.88 35.91 -29.14
N VAL A 718 -48.11 36.41 -28.17
CA VAL A 718 -47.81 37.84 -27.99
C VAL A 718 -47.00 38.40 -29.17
N THR A 719 -45.99 37.67 -29.64
CA THR A 719 -45.22 38.06 -30.84
C THR A 719 -46.07 38.02 -32.11
N THR A 720 -46.94 37.01 -32.29
CA THR A 720 -47.90 36.97 -33.40
C THR A 720 -48.85 38.17 -33.38
N GLN A 721 -49.37 38.53 -32.20
CA GLN A 721 -50.20 39.72 -32.04
C GLN A 721 -49.43 41.00 -32.39
N LYS A 722 -48.16 41.12 -31.96
CA LYS A 722 -47.28 42.25 -32.30
C LYS A 722 -46.94 42.34 -33.80
N CYS A 723 -46.75 41.20 -34.47
CA CYS A 723 -46.61 41.17 -35.93
C CYS A 723 -47.89 41.69 -36.59
N SER A 724 -49.08 41.24 -36.15
CA SER A 724 -50.36 41.68 -36.72
C SER A 724 -50.67 43.16 -36.52
N THR A 725 -50.11 43.83 -35.50
CA THR A 725 -50.19 45.29 -35.35
C THR A 725 -49.20 46.01 -36.26
N LEU A 726 -47.96 45.54 -36.36
CA LEU A 726 -46.96 46.09 -37.28
C LEU A 726 -47.37 45.94 -38.76
N GLU A 727 -48.09 44.88 -39.12
CA GLU A 727 -48.67 44.70 -40.46
C GLU A 727 -49.78 45.71 -40.76
N LYS A 728 -50.60 46.09 -39.76
CA LYS A 728 -51.60 47.15 -39.90
C LYS A 728 -50.97 48.52 -40.02
N GLU A 729 -50.03 48.86 -39.14
CA GLU A 729 -49.25 50.11 -39.20
C GLU A 729 -48.54 50.24 -40.56
N LYS A 730 -47.96 49.15 -41.07
CA LYS A 730 -47.37 49.10 -42.41
C LYS A 730 -48.41 49.33 -43.52
N ALA A 731 -49.60 48.74 -43.42
CA ALA A 731 -50.67 48.95 -44.41
C ALA A 731 -51.22 50.39 -44.38
N GLU A 732 -51.34 51.00 -43.20
CA GLU A 732 -51.75 52.39 -43.01
C GLU A 732 -50.70 53.37 -43.57
N LEU A 733 -49.41 53.12 -43.33
CA LEU A 733 -48.30 53.87 -43.93
C LEU A 733 -48.24 53.69 -45.46
N GLN A 734 -48.49 52.48 -45.97
CA GLN A 734 -48.56 52.20 -47.41
C GLN A 734 -49.70 52.99 -48.07
N ASN A 735 -50.90 52.97 -47.47
CA ASN A 735 -52.05 53.76 -47.96
C ASN A 735 -51.77 55.27 -47.93
N SER A 736 -51.08 55.77 -46.89
CA SER A 736 -50.67 57.17 -46.79
C SER A 736 -49.67 57.56 -47.90
N TYR A 737 -48.67 56.71 -48.15
CA TYR A 737 -47.70 56.88 -49.24
C TYR A 737 -48.36 56.87 -50.62
N ASP A 738 -49.27 55.94 -50.86
CA ASP A 738 -49.99 55.84 -52.14
C ASP A 738 -50.97 57.03 -52.34
N SER A 739 -51.56 57.59 -51.28
CA SER A 739 -52.30 58.87 -51.33
C SER A 739 -51.39 60.04 -51.71
N ALA A 740 -50.23 60.16 -51.06
CA ALA A 740 -49.26 61.21 -51.37
C ALA A 740 -48.75 61.12 -52.83
N ILE A 741 -48.61 59.91 -53.40
CA ILE A 741 -48.33 59.70 -54.82
C ILE A 741 -49.47 60.18 -55.72
N VAL A 742 -50.73 59.97 -55.34
CA VAL A 742 -51.89 60.48 -56.08
C VAL A 742 -51.94 62.01 -56.02
N GLU A 743 -51.70 62.62 -54.86
CA GLU A 743 -51.62 64.07 -54.69
C GLU A 743 -50.48 64.68 -55.54
N LEU A 744 -49.29 64.10 -55.53
CA LEU A 744 -48.17 64.50 -56.39
C LEU A 744 -48.47 64.35 -57.89
N ARG A 745 -49.20 63.30 -58.29
CA ARG A 745 -49.66 63.14 -59.69
C ARG A 745 -50.66 64.23 -60.07
N ASN A 746 -51.60 64.56 -59.18
CA ASN A 746 -52.59 65.62 -59.41
C ASN A 746 -51.92 67.01 -59.51
N ALA A 747 -50.98 67.32 -58.60
CA ALA A 747 -50.19 68.55 -58.65
C ALA A 747 -49.33 68.65 -59.92
N ARG A 748 -48.81 67.52 -60.43
CA ARG A 748 -48.10 67.48 -61.71
C ARG A 748 -49.02 67.66 -62.91
N GLN A 749 -50.27 67.20 -62.85
CA GLN A 749 -51.27 67.45 -63.90
C GLN A 749 -51.71 68.93 -63.93
N THR A 750 -51.93 69.56 -62.78
CA THR A 750 -52.27 71.00 -62.73
C THR A 750 -51.08 71.87 -63.18
N TRP A 751 -49.84 71.52 -62.82
CA TRP A 751 -48.65 72.19 -63.35
C TRP A 751 -48.52 72.05 -64.87
N ASN A 752 -48.71 70.85 -65.44
CA ASN A 752 -48.73 70.65 -66.90
C ASN A 752 -49.82 71.50 -67.57
N HIS A 753 -51.00 71.63 -66.96
CA HIS A 753 -52.09 72.46 -67.48
C HIS A 753 -51.69 73.94 -67.53
N TYR A 754 -51.13 74.48 -66.44
CA TYR A 754 -50.65 75.87 -66.42
C TYR A 754 -49.48 76.13 -67.37
N GLN A 755 -48.57 75.17 -67.56
CA GLN A 755 -47.53 75.29 -68.59
C GLN A 755 -48.16 75.36 -70.00
N HIS A 756 -49.17 74.54 -70.30
CA HIS A 756 -49.81 74.57 -71.60
C HIS A 756 -50.61 75.86 -71.84
N GLU A 757 -51.24 76.42 -70.81
CA GLU A 757 -51.85 77.77 -70.90
C GLU A 757 -50.80 78.86 -71.12
N PHE A 758 -49.63 78.77 -70.46
CA PHE A 758 -48.52 79.70 -70.67
C PHE A 758 -47.93 79.62 -72.09
N GLU A 759 -47.73 78.40 -72.62
CA GLU A 759 -47.29 78.19 -74.01
C GLU A 759 -48.30 78.73 -75.02
N LYS A 760 -49.60 78.52 -74.78
CA LYS A 760 -50.68 79.10 -75.59
C LYS A 760 -50.62 80.63 -75.55
N LEU A 761 -50.57 81.25 -74.38
CA LEU A 761 -50.47 82.71 -74.23
C LEU A 761 -49.19 83.26 -74.89
N SER A 762 -48.06 82.56 -74.78
CA SER A 762 -46.83 82.92 -75.47
C SER A 762 -46.96 82.86 -77.00
N SER A 763 -47.65 81.85 -77.54
CA SER A 763 -47.93 81.76 -78.98
C SER A 763 -48.87 82.87 -79.46
N GLU A 764 -49.84 83.27 -78.63
CA GLU A 764 -50.79 84.35 -78.93
C GLU A 764 -50.12 85.73 -78.88
N VAL A 765 -49.17 85.94 -77.95
CA VAL A 765 -48.28 87.12 -77.95
C VAL A 765 -47.38 87.16 -79.21
N GLN A 766 -46.82 86.02 -79.64
CA GLN A 766 -46.07 85.96 -80.90
C GLN A 766 -46.95 86.26 -82.13
N ALA A 767 -48.19 85.75 -82.17
CA ALA A 767 -49.14 86.07 -83.23
C ALA A 767 -49.49 87.58 -83.25
N GLN A 768 -49.68 88.20 -82.08
CA GLN A 768 -49.85 89.65 -81.98
C GLN A 768 -48.60 90.41 -82.43
N GLN A 769 -47.39 89.97 -82.09
CA GLN A 769 -46.12 90.56 -82.54
C GLN A 769 -45.99 90.55 -84.08
N HIS A 770 -46.35 89.43 -84.72
CA HIS A 770 -46.38 89.33 -86.19
C HIS A 770 -47.47 90.22 -86.82
N SER A 771 -48.64 90.34 -86.19
CA SER A 771 -49.70 91.27 -86.61
C SER A 771 -49.23 92.74 -86.52
N LEU A 772 -48.51 93.09 -85.45
CA LEU A 772 -47.93 94.43 -85.25
C LEU A 772 -46.87 94.75 -86.32
N SER A 773 -46.00 93.79 -86.66
CA SER A 773 -45.03 93.92 -87.74
C SER A 773 -45.69 94.09 -89.12
N SER A 774 -46.78 93.35 -89.39
CA SER A 774 -47.60 93.53 -90.58
C SER A 774 -48.21 94.95 -90.64
N GLY A 775 -48.73 95.44 -89.51
CA GLY A 775 -49.22 96.81 -89.36
C GLY A 775 -48.15 97.89 -89.59
N GLN A 776 -46.90 97.66 -89.15
CA GLN A 776 -45.79 98.57 -89.44
C GLN A 776 -45.45 98.62 -90.93
N ASN A 777 -45.44 97.48 -91.63
CA ASN A 777 -45.23 97.44 -93.09
C ASN A 777 -46.34 98.20 -93.85
N ALA A 778 -47.60 98.07 -93.41
CA ALA A 778 -48.72 98.83 -93.96
C ALA A 778 -48.62 100.35 -93.66
N LEU A 779 -48.15 100.72 -92.46
CA LEU A 779 -47.90 102.12 -92.12
C LEU A 779 -46.77 102.72 -92.98
N GLN A 780 -45.71 101.95 -93.24
CA GLN A 780 -44.57 102.39 -94.05
C GLN A 780 -44.94 102.59 -95.52
N SER A 781 -45.83 101.76 -96.10
CA SER A 781 -46.37 102.00 -97.45
C SER A 781 -47.28 103.23 -97.52
N SER A 782 -48.00 103.54 -96.44
CA SER A 782 -48.80 104.78 -96.30
C SER A 782 -47.92 106.03 -96.11
N GLN A 783 -46.72 105.90 -95.55
CA GLN A 783 -45.77 107.01 -95.45
C GLN A 783 -45.19 107.41 -96.82
N SER A 784 -45.02 106.46 -97.76
CA SER A 784 -44.63 106.78 -99.14
C SER A 784 -45.67 107.64 -99.88
N SER A 785 -46.97 107.32 -99.78
CA SER A 785 -48.00 108.13 -100.47
C SER A 785 -48.16 109.54 -99.86
N VAL A 786 -47.88 109.71 -98.57
CA VAL A 786 -47.79 111.04 -97.92
C VAL A 786 -46.57 111.84 -98.38
N SER A 787 -45.48 111.18 -98.81
CA SER A 787 -44.34 111.85 -99.47
C SER A 787 -44.75 112.42 -100.83
N ASP A 788 -45.45 111.64 -101.65
CA ASP A 788 -45.85 112.07 -103.00
C ASP A 788 -46.86 113.22 -102.96
N LEU A 789 -47.80 113.22 -102.00
CA LEU A 789 -48.72 114.33 -101.77
C LEU A 789 -48.02 115.62 -101.29
N ARG A 790 -46.90 115.51 -100.54
CA ARG A 790 -46.10 116.68 -100.14
C ARG A 790 -45.40 117.33 -101.34
N ASN A 791 -44.91 116.53 -102.29
CA ASN A 791 -44.29 117.05 -103.51
C ASN A 791 -45.27 117.83 -104.40
N GLN A 792 -46.56 117.44 -104.42
CA GLN A 792 -47.61 118.18 -105.12
C GLN A 792 -47.97 119.51 -104.42
N LEU A 793 -47.86 119.57 -103.10
CA LEU A 793 -48.19 120.77 -102.30
C LEU A 793 -47.16 121.91 -102.51
N VAL A 794 -45.89 121.59 -102.75
CA VAL A 794 -44.84 122.58 -103.03
C VAL A 794 -45.10 123.33 -104.34
N LEU A 795 -45.55 122.63 -105.40
CA LEU A 795 -45.80 123.24 -106.72
C LEU A 795 -46.95 124.26 -106.70
N LEU A 796 -47.96 124.06 -105.86
CA LEU A 796 -49.07 125.01 -105.66
C LEU A 796 -48.71 126.22 -104.78
N GLN A 797 -47.55 126.18 -104.11
CA GLN A 797 -47.13 127.24 -103.19
C GLN A 797 -46.44 128.42 -103.90
N ASP A 798 -45.81 128.17 -105.05
CA ASP A 798 -45.15 129.22 -105.86
C ASP A 798 -46.16 130.07 -106.68
N GLU A 799 -47.26 129.48 -107.17
CA GLU A 799 -48.33 130.25 -107.84
C GLU A 799 -48.99 131.29 -106.91
N LEU A 800 -48.96 131.02 -105.59
CA LEU A 800 -49.47 131.92 -104.55
C LEU A 800 -48.52 133.10 -104.23
N LEU A 801 -47.35 133.20 -104.86
CA LEU A 801 -46.42 134.33 -104.68
C LEU A 801 -46.68 135.46 -105.69
N GLN A 802 -46.82 135.14 -106.98
CA GLN A 802 -47.01 136.13 -108.06
C GLN A 802 -48.28 136.98 -107.87
N THR A 803 -49.35 136.41 -107.28
CA THR A 803 -50.62 137.12 -107.06
C THR A 803 -50.58 138.15 -105.91
N LYS A 804 -49.55 138.14 -105.06
CA LYS A 804 -49.45 139.04 -103.89
C LYS A 804 -48.81 140.39 -104.21
N GLU A 805 -47.99 140.46 -105.27
CA GLU A 805 -47.24 141.67 -105.61
C GLU A 805 -48.15 142.78 -106.16
N VAL A 806 -49.18 142.41 -106.94
CA VAL A 806 -50.16 143.33 -107.54
C VAL A 806 -50.96 144.11 -106.47
N ASN A 807 -51.27 143.49 -105.33
CA ASN A 807 -52.17 144.11 -104.34
C ASN A 807 -51.50 145.12 -103.40
N ARG A 808 -50.17 145.11 -103.23
CA ARG A 808 -49.50 146.01 -102.28
C ARG A 808 -49.34 147.46 -102.76
N ALA A 809 -49.59 147.72 -104.05
CA ALA A 809 -49.75 149.08 -104.57
C ALA A 809 -50.93 149.85 -103.91
N ARG A 810 -51.92 149.15 -103.33
CA ARG A 810 -53.10 149.78 -102.70
C ARG A 810 -52.95 150.15 -101.23
N GLU A 811 -51.94 149.65 -100.51
CA GLU A 811 -51.85 149.84 -99.05
C GLU A 811 -50.88 150.95 -98.59
N ILE A 812 -50.44 151.80 -99.51
CA ILE A 812 -49.70 153.02 -99.18
C ILE A 812 -50.55 153.96 -98.28
N ALA A 813 -51.88 153.89 -98.39
CA ALA A 813 -52.83 154.67 -97.59
C ALA A 813 -52.84 154.34 -96.09
N LEU A 814 -52.55 153.09 -95.67
CA LEU A 814 -52.61 152.69 -94.25
C LEU A 814 -51.28 152.90 -93.49
N LYS A 815 -50.32 153.62 -94.07
CA LYS A 815 -49.04 153.92 -93.39
C LYS A 815 -49.18 154.96 -92.26
N GLN A 816 -50.24 155.75 -92.22
CA GLN A 816 -50.45 156.77 -91.18
C GLN A 816 -51.03 156.22 -89.85
N LEU A 817 -51.71 155.07 -89.88
CA LEU A 817 -52.24 154.41 -88.66
C LEU A 817 -51.23 153.47 -87.96
N ARG A 818 -50.07 153.23 -88.56
CA ARG A 818 -49.06 152.28 -88.02
C ARG A 818 -48.17 152.86 -86.92
N ALA A 819 -48.26 154.16 -86.62
CA ALA A 819 -47.46 154.83 -85.59
C ALA A 819 -47.84 154.40 -84.16
N GLU A 820 -49.13 154.13 -83.88
CA GLU A 820 -49.59 153.80 -82.52
C GLU A 820 -49.32 152.33 -82.13
N ILE A 821 -49.22 151.43 -83.13
CA ILE A 821 -49.06 149.99 -82.91
C ILE A 821 -47.68 149.64 -82.33
N GLN A 822 -46.62 150.36 -82.73
CA GLN A 822 -45.23 150.13 -82.27
C GLN A 822 -45.04 150.29 -80.74
N SER A 823 -46.04 150.81 -80.02
CA SER A 823 -46.03 150.86 -78.56
C SER A 823 -46.27 149.50 -77.88
N LYS A 824 -46.90 148.53 -78.56
CA LYS A 824 -47.34 147.26 -77.94
C LYS A 824 -46.48 146.04 -78.27
N ASP A 825 -45.74 146.04 -79.38
CA ASP A 825 -44.93 144.88 -79.79
C ASP A 825 -43.79 144.54 -78.81
N ARG A 826 -43.28 145.52 -78.05
CA ARG A 826 -42.20 145.32 -77.06
C ARG A 826 -42.58 144.43 -75.87
N ALA A 827 -43.86 144.26 -75.58
CA ALA A 827 -44.32 143.37 -74.50
C ALA A 827 -44.46 141.90 -74.93
N LEU A 828 -44.27 141.59 -76.23
CA LEU A 828 -44.37 140.24 -76.77
C LEU A 828 -43.02 139.52 -76.82
N THR A 829 -41.90 140.24 -76.98
CA THR A 829 -40.56 139.64 -77.07
C THR A 829 -40.13 138.97 -75.77
N GLU A 830 -40.37 139.62 -74.62
CA GLU A 830 -40.08 139.08 -73.27
C GLU A 830 -40.84 137.76 -73.00
N LYS A 831 -42.02 137.56 -73.63
CA LYS A 831 -42.80 136.32 -73.50
C LYS A 831 -42.22 135.16 -74.30
N THR A 832 -41.52 135.41 -75.40
CA THR A 832 -40.87 134.36 -76.20
C THR A 832 -39.61 133.80 -75.54
N GLU A 833 -38.77 134.66 -74.94
CA GLU A 833 -37.53 134.24 -74.28
C GLU A 833 -37.80 133.35 -73.06
N ALA A 834 -38.91 133.58 -72.36
CA ALA A 834 -39.36 132.69 -71.28
C ALA A 834 -39.66 131.26 -71.76
N VAL A 835 -40.18 131.07 -72.99
CA VAL A 835 -40.55 129.75 -73.52
C VAL A 835 -39.33 128.90 -73.89
N GLU A 836 -38.27 129.52 -74.42
CA GLU A 836 -36.99 128.82 -74.69
C GLU A 836 -36.36 128.31 -73.39
N ASN A 837 -36.32 129.16 -72.35
CA ASN A 837 -35.78 128.78 -71.03
C ASN A 837 -36.53 127.58 -70.40
N PHE A 838 -37.85 127.50 -70.59
CA PHE A 838 -38.62 126.34 -70.11
C PHE A 838 -38.32 125.03 -70.86
N LYS A 839 -37.93 125.06 -72.14
CA LYS A 839 -37.48 123.84 -72.85
C LYS A 839 -36.19 123.28 -72.26
N LEU A 840 -35.20 124.14 -72.08
CA LEU A 840 -33.88 123.78 -71.52
C LEU A 840 -34.01 123.15 -70.13
N LEU A 841 -34.92 123.68 -69.30
CA LEU A 841 -35.24 123.10 -68.00
C LEU A 841 -35.91 121.71 -68.12
N ILE A 842 -36.81 121.51 -69.08
CA ILE A 842 -37.44 120.20 -69.33
C ILE A 842 -36.40 119.16 -69.75
N GLU A 843 -35.47 119.49 -70.64
CA GLU A 843 -34.41 118.55 -71.07
C GLU A 843 -33.46 118.16 -69.91
N GLN A 844 -33.11 119.11 -69.04
CA GLN A 844 -32.38 118.80 -67.80
C GLN A 844 -33.18 117.88 -66.86
N MET A 845 -34.50 118.09 -66.74
CA MET A 845 -35.37 117.22 -65.94
C MET A 845 -35.54 115.82 -66.53
N GLU A 846 -35.60 115.66 -67.86
CA GLU A 846 -35.67 114.34 -68.49
C GLU A 846 -34.36 113.56 -68.32
N SER A 847 -33.21 114.21 -68.51
CA SER A 847 -31.88 113.60 -68.26
C SER A 847 -31.71 113.15 -66.81
N SER A 848 -32.09 114.01 -65.85
CA SER A 848 -32.08 113.69 -64.41
C SER A 848 -32.99 112.52 -64.06
N ARG A 849 -34.22 112.47 -64.61
CA ARG A 849 -35.13 111.34 -64.47
C ARG A 849 -34.49 110.04 -64.98
N ASP A 850 -33.87 110.07 -66.14
CA ASP A 850 -33.32 108.86 -66.76
C ASP A 850 -32.12 108.31 -65.98
N GLN A 851 -31.27 109.20 -65.45
CA GLN A 851 -30.19 108.83 -64.53
C GLN A 851 -30.74 108.21 -63.23
N MET A 852 -31.82 108.77 -62.66
CA MET A 852 -32.49 108.21 -61.48
C MET A 852 -33.14 106.84 -61.77
N VAL A 853 -33.75 106.64 -62.94
CA VAL A 853 -34.31 105.35 -63.36
C VAL A 853 -33.21 104.30 -63.54
N PHE A 854 -32.07 104.67 -64.10
CA PHE A 854 -30.90 103.77 -64.21
C PHE A 854 -30.38 103.36 -62.83
N GLN A 855 -30.14 104.31 -61.92
CA GLN A 855 -29.71 104.02 -60.54
C GLN A 855 -30.74 103.16 -59.79
N THR A 856 -32.03 103.38 -60.01
CA THR A 856 -33.10 102.56 -59.42
C THR A 856 -33.04 101.12 -59.91
N LYS A 857 -32.86 100.89 -61.22
CA LYS A 857 -32.68 99.53 -61.78
C LYS A 857 -31.39 98.86 -61.25
N GLN A 858 -30.30 99.60 -61.12
CA GLN A 858 -29.04 99.09 -60.59
C GLN A 858 -29.18 98.65 -59.12
N ARG A 859 -29.83 99.48 -58.28
CA ARG A 859 -30.15 99.13 -56.90
C ARG A 859 -31.09 97.93 -56.80
N GLN A 860 -32.11 97.84 -57.67
CA GLN A 860 -33.02 96.68 -57.71
C GLN A 860 -32.27 95.36 -57.99
N GLN A 861 -31.28 95.37 -58.88
CA GLN A 861 -30.44 94.20 -59.14
C GLN A 861 -29.50 93.86 -57.97
N GLN A 862 -29.03 94.85 -57.21
CA GLN A 862 -28.24 94.60 -55.99
C GLN A 862 -29.10 94.00 -54.88
N ILE A 863 -30.32 94.53 -54.67
CA ILE A 863 -31.31 94.00 -53.73
C ILE A 863 -31.61 92.53 -54.06
N GLN A 864 -31.89 92.20 -55.32
CA GLN A 864 -32.15 90.81 -55.75
C GLN A 864 -30.97 89.86 -55.49
N ARG A 865 -29.71 90.31 -55.65
CA ARG A 865 -28.53 89.49 -55.31
C ARG A 865 -28.40 89.26 -53.81
N HIS A 866 -28.59 90.30 -53.00
CA HIS A 866 -28.54 90.15 -51.54
C HIS A 866 -29.73 89.33 -50.99
N GLN A 867 -30.89 89.34 -51.65
CA GLN A 867 -31.98 88.40 -51.38
C GLN A 867 -31.50 86.95 -51.61
N GLN A 868 -30.94 86.66 -52.79
CA GLN A 868 -30.41 85.35 -53.16
C GLN A 868 -29.32 84.86 -52.18
N GLU A 869 -28.39 85.74 -51.80
CA GLU A 869 -27.33 85.46 -50.82
C GLU A 869 -27.87 85.18 -49.41
N MET A 870 -28.96 85.84 -49.00
CA MET A 870 -29.65 85.54 -47.72
C MET A 870 -30.38 84.20 -47.77
N ASP A 871 -31.05 83.87 -48.88
CA ASP A 871 -31.75 82.60 -49.04
C ASP A 871 -30.76 81.40 -49.06
N ASP A 872 -29.64 81.53 -49.78
CA ASP A 872 -28.56 80.54 -49.78
C ASP A 872 -27.93 80.36 -48.39
N LEU A 873 -27.75 81.45 -47.63
CA LEU A 873 -27.23 81.39 -46.26
C LEU A 873 -28.25 80.77 -45.28
N ASN A 874 -29.54 81.08 -45.40
CA ASN A 874 -30.59 80.47 -44.59
C ASN A 874 -30.69 78.96 -44.85
N ALA A 875 -30.69 78.52 -46.11
CA ALA A 875 -30.65 77.10 -46.46
C ALA A 875 -29.43 76.38 -45.85
N LYS A 876 -28.27 77.06 -45.82
CA LYS A 876 -27.06 76.55 -45.20
C LYS A 876 -27.16 76.47 -43.67
N VAL A 877 -27.76 77.46 -43.01
CA VAL A 877 -28.04 77.42 -41.56
C VAL A 877 -28.93 76.22 -41.23
N SER A 878 -30.06 76.04 -41.92
CA SER A 878 -30.95 74.91 -41.67
C SER A 878 -30.29 73.55 -41.92
N SER A 879 -29.37 73.43 -42.89
CA SER A 879 -28.59 72.20 -43.07
C SER A 879 -27.69 71.89 -41.86
N LEU A 880 -27.04 72.90 -41.29
CA LEU A 880 -26.20 72.76 -40.09
C LEU A 880 -27.04 72.48 -38.84
N GLU A 881 -28.26 73.01 -38.74
CA GLU A 881 -29.20 72.67 -37.67
C GLU A 881 -29.63 71.19 -37.74
N THR A 882 -29.85 70.65 -38.95
CA THR A 882 -30.12 69.20 -39.12
C THR A 882 -28.91 68.33 -38.79
N ASP A 883 -27.69 68.75 -39.15
CA ASP A 883 -26.46 68.04 -38.77
C ASP A 883 -26.24 68.06 -37.25
N ILE A 884 -26.45 69.20 -36.59
CA ILE A 884 -26.38 69.32 -35.13
C ILE A 884 -27.44 68.44 -34.46
N SER A 885 -28.65 68.36 -35.01
CA SER A 885 -29.71 67.47 -34.51
C SER A 885 -29.32 65.99 -34.61
N THR A 886 -28.81 65.53 -35.76
CA THR A 886 -28.37 64.13 -35.93
C THR A 886 -27.18 63.80 -35.00
N LYS A 887 -26.20 64.70 -34.86
CA LYS A 887 -25.07 64.49 -33.94
C LYS A 887 -25.47 64.51 -32.47
N ASN A 888 -26.47 65.28 -32.07
CA ASN A 888 -27.02 65.19 -30.71
C ASN A 888 -27.70 63.82 -30.45
N ASN A 889 -28.36 63.24 -31.46
CA ASN A 889 -28.96 61.90 -31.36
C ASN A 889 -27.90 60.77 -31.34
N GLU A 890 -26.80 60.90 -32.10
CA GLU A 890 -25.63 60.03 -31.98
C GLU A 890 -25.00 60.12 -30.57
N ILE A 891 -24.81 61.34 -30.04
CA ILE A 891 -24.27 61.55 -28.69
C ILE A 891 -25.21 60.98 -27.61
N ALA A 892 -26.53 61.10 -27.77
CA ALA A 892 -27.51 60.54 -26.84
C ALA A 892 -27.52 59.00 -26.85
N SER A 893 -27.40 58.37 -28.02
CA SER A 893 -27.33 56.91 -28.15
C SER A 893 -25.98 56.35 -27.66
N LEU A 894 -24.86 57.01 -27.96
CA LEU A 894 -23.55 56.67 -27.38
C LEU A 894 -23.56 56.77 -25.85
N LYS A 895 -24.11 57.86 -25.27
CA LYS A 895 -24.26 58.00 -23.80
C LYS A 895 -25.16 56.92 -23.17
N LYS A 896 -26.08 56.33 -23.93
CA LYS A 896 -26.87 55.17 -23.47
C LYS A 896 -26.01 53.89 -23.49
N LEU A 897 -25.24 53.67 -24.55
CA LEU A 897 -24.33 52.53 -24.70
C LEU A 897 -23.21 52.54 -23.65
N THR A 898 -22.63 53.70 -23.33
CA THR A 898 -21.64 53.82 -22.25
C THR A 898 -22.22 53.34 -20.92
N ARG A 899 -23.43 53.80 -20.55
CA ARG A 899 -24.08 53.40 -19.30
C ARG A 899 -24.43 51.92 -19.23
N THR A 900 -24.78 51.27 -20.36
CA THR A 900 -24.99 49.82 -20.35
C THR A 900 -23.67 49.08 -20.19
N LEU A 901 -22.60 49.50 -20.88
CA LEU A 901 -21.26 48.93 -20.72
C LEU A 901 -20.69 49.15 -19.31
N ASP A 902 -20.94 50.30 -18.68
CA ASP A 902 -20.58 50.56 -17.28
C ASP A 902 -21.31 49.55 -16.36
N SER A 903 -22.63 49.38 -16.53
CA SER A 903 -23.40 48.42 -15.71
C SER A 903 -23.05 46.95 -15.99
N GLU A 904 -22.67 46.60 -17.22
CA GLU A 904 -22.19 45.26 -17.58
C GLU A 904 -20.81 45.01 -16.95
N LYS A 905 -19.91 46.00 -16.99
CA LYS A 905 -18.61 45.97 -16.33
C LYS A 905 -18.75 45.77 -14.82
N ASP A 906 -19.60 46.54 -14.16
CA ASP A 906 -19.79 46.44 -12.71
C ASP A 906 -20.35 45.05 -12.35
N VAL A 907 -21.30 44.51 -13.11
CA VAL A 907 -21.79 43.12 -12.95
C VAL A 907 -20.70 42.07 -13.23
N THR A 908 -19.76 42.29 -14.14
CA THR A 908 -18.61 41.38 -14.32
C THR A 908 -17.58 41.47 -13.18
N ASN A 909 -17.42 42.63 -12.55
CA ASN A 909 -16.59 42.77 -11.35
C ASN A 909 -17.23 42.03 -10.16
N ASP A 910 -18.52 42.21 -9.90
CA ASP A 910 -19.25 41.47 -8.85
C ASP A 910 -19.12 39.94 -9.04
N GLN A 911 -19.14 39.46 -10.29
CA GLN A 911 -18.91 38.05 -10.62
C GLN A 911 -17.46 37.60 -10.41
N LEU A 912 -16.48 38.47 -10.71
CA LEU A 912 -15.06 38.19 -10.49
C LEU A 912 -14.73 38.10 -8.99
N ASP A 913 -15.27 39.00 -8.18
CA ASP A 913 -15.11 38.98 -6.72
C ASP A 913 -15.76 37.73 -6.12
N ALA A 914 -17.00 37.39 -6.53
CA ALA A 914 -17.69 36.18 -6.10
C ALA A 914 -17.03 34.86 -6.59
N LEU A 915 -16.25 34.89 -7.68
CA LEU A 915 -15.40 33.78 -8.11
C LEU A 915 -14.10 33.73 -7.31
N THR A 916 -13.53 34.88 -6.97
CA THR A 916 -12.30 35.01 -6.18
C THR A 916 -12.52 34.53 -4.75
N GLU A 917 -13.65 34.86 -4.12
CA GLU A 917 -14.02 34.35 -2.80
C GLU A 917 -14.21 32.82 -2.81
N LYS A 918 -14.90 32.28 -3.84
CA LYS A 918 -15.04 30.83 -4.03
C LYS A 918 -13.71 30.13 -4.26
N TYR A 919 -12.79 30.74 -5.00
CA TYR A 919 -11.43 30.22 -5.19
C TYR A 919 -10.70 30.12 -3.85
N HIS A 920 -10.73 31.17 -3.01
CA HIS A 920 -10.11 31.14 -1.69
C HIS A 920 -10.72 30.09 -0.76
N GLU A 921 -12.05 29.91 -0.78
CA GLU A 921 -12.70 28.87 0.03
C GLU A 921 -12.38 27.45 -0.47
N LEU A 922 -12.30 27.23 -1.78
CA LEU A 922 -11.84 25.95 -2.36
C LEU A 922 -10.35 25.68 -2.07
N GLU A 923 -9.51 26.72 -2.10
CA GLU A 923 -8.07 26.61 -1.81
C GLU A 923 -7.84 26.31 -0.31
N LYS A 924 -8.64 26.91 0.58
CA LYS A 924 -8.76 26.60 2.00
C LYS A 924 -9.24 25.16 2.26
N GLN A 925 -10.27 24.69 1.55
CA GLN A 925 -10.71 23.29 1.63
C GLN A 925 -9.64 22.32 1.12
N SER A 926 -8.93 22.66 0.04
CA SER A 926 -7.79 21.91 -0.49
C SER A 926 -6.60 21.85 0.49
N LYS A 927 -6.35 22.92 1.25
CA LYS A 927 -5.34 22.95 2.33
C LYS A 927 -5.74 22.06 3.51
N GLU A 928 -7.02 22.06 3.91
CA GLU A 928 -7.52 21.22 5.01
C GLU A 928 -7.60 19.72 4.60
N LEU A 929 -7.98 19.43 3.35
CA LEU A 929 -7.91 18.09 2.77
C LEU A 929 -6.46 17.57 2.68
N ARG A 930 -5.49 18.43 2.32
CA ARG A 930 -4.07 18.06 2.34
C ARG A 930 -3.57 17.74 3.76
N LYS A 931 -3.98 18.48 4.80
CA LYS A 931 -3.64 18.16 6.20
C LYS A 931 -4.25 16.83 6.67
N THR A 932 -5.53 16.59 6.37
CA THR A 932 -6.21 15.35 6.77
C THR A 932 -5.69 14.13 5.99
N MET A 933 -5.30 14.30 4.73
CA MET A 933 -4.54 13.30 3.99
C MET A 933 -3.16 13.06 4.62
N GLN A 934 -2.41 14.10 5.00
CA GLN A 934 -1.11 13.93 5.67
C GLN A 934 -1.25 13.18 7.01
N SER A 935 -2.24 13.51 7.85
CA SER A 935 -2.45 12.75 9.10
C SER A 935 -2.78 11.29 8.81
N ARG A 936 -3.71 11.02 7.88
CA ARG A 936 -4.03 9.66 7.45
C ARG A 936 -2.84 8.91 6.85
N THR A 937 -1.88 9.62 6.25
CA THR A 937 -0.64 9.02 5.72
C THR A 937 0.35 8.68 6.83
N SER A 938 0.45 9.50 7.89
CA SER A 938 1.19 9.10 9.10
C SER A 938 0.50 7.98 9.88
N ASP A 939 -0.84 7.96 9.90
CA ASP A 939 -1.62 6.91 10.56
C ASP A 939 -1.44 5.56 9.83
N THR A 940 -1.49 5.55 8.49
CA THR A 940 -1.23 4.32 7.70
C THR A 940 0.23 3.90 7.75
N ALA A 941 1.19 4.83 7.80
CA ALA A 941 2.60 4.49 8.02
C ALA A 941 2.82 3.85 9.41
N GLY A 942 2.20 4.39 10.46
CA GLY A 942 2.24 3.79 11.80
C GLY A 942 1.57 2.41 11.86
N LEU A 943 0.45 2.22 11.15
CA LEU A 943 -0.18 0.90 11.01
C LEU A 943 0.67 -0.09 10.19
N GLN A 944 1.38 0.38 9.16
CA GLN A 944 2.34 -0.45 8.41
C GLN A 944 3.55 -0.86 9.29
N GLU A 945 4.07 0.04 10.13
CA GLU A 945 5.12 -0.28 11.10
C GLU A 945 4.62 -1.28 12.16
N GLN A 946 3.40 -1.11 12.68
CA GLN A 946 2.77 -2.09 13.58
C GLN A 946 2.57 -3.44 12.90
N MET A 947 2.12 -3.47 11.63
CA MET A 947 1.95 -4.70 10.86
C MET A 947 3.29 -5.39 10.58
N GLY A 948 4.35 -4.64 10.23
CA GLY A 948 5.71 -5.17 10.10
C GLY A 948 6.23 -5.78 11.41
N ASN A 949 5.98 -5.12 12.54
CA ASN A 949 6.31 -5.64 13.87
C ASN A 949 5.51 -6.90 14.25
N LEU A 950 4.25 -7.04 13.80
CA LEU A 950 3.46 -8.25 13.97
C LEU A 950 3.93 -9.38 13.05
N ILE A 951 4.28 -9.09 11.79
CA ILE A 951 4.88 -10.05 10.85
C ILE A 951 6.21 -10.57 11.40
N ASN A 952 7.08 -9.72 11.92
CA ASN A 952 8.34 -10.15 12.53
C ASN A 952 8.10 -11.08 13.75
N LYS A 953 7.10 -10.78 14.59
CA LYS A 953 6.71 -11.65 15.72
C LYS A 953 6.10 -12.98 15.27
N LEU A 954 5.35 -12.98 14.16
CA LEU A 954 4.80 -14.19 13.55
C LEU A 954 5.92 -15.07 12.99
N ASN A 955 6.83 -14.49 12.20
CA ASN A 955 8.02 -15.17 11.68
C ASN A 955 8.85 -15.77 12.82
N GLU A 956 9.09 -15.02 13.90
CA GLU A 956 9.74 -15.52 15.12
C GLU A 956 9.01 -16.70 15.77
N ALA A 957 7.68 -16.73 15.73
CA ALA A 957 6.87 -17.83 16.28
C ALA A 957 6.89 -19.06 15.38
N GLU A 958 6.79 -18.89 14.06
CA GLU A 958 6.93 -19.94 13.05
C GLU A 958 8.33 -20.57 13.08
N ASP A 959 9.37 -19.76 13.30
CA ASP A 959 10.76 -20.20 13.43
C ASP A 959 11.00 -20.98 14.74
N LYS A 960 10.30 -20.61 15.83
CA LYS A 960 10.27 -21.39 17.10
C LYS A 960 9.48 -22.69 16.95
N LEU A 961 8.34 -22.65 16.26
CA LEU A 961 7.47 -23.81 16.00
C LEU A 961 8.20 -24.82 15.10
N SER A 962 8.88 -24.37 14.05
CA SER A 962 9.71 -25.20 13.17
C SER A 962 10.84 -25.90 13.94
N LYS A 963 11.49 -25.19 14.89
CA LYS A 963 12.53 -25.77 15.76
C LYS A 963 11.95 -26.79 16.76
N MET A 964 10.74 -26.57 17.27
CA MET A 964 10.02 -27.56 18.08
C MET A 964 9.59 -28.78 17.26
N GLN A 965 9.04 -28.59 16.06
CA GLN A 965 8.64 -29.69 15.17
C GLN A 965 9.84 -30.56 14.78
N ALA A 966 10.97 -29.93 14.42
CA ALA A 966 12.23 -30.61 14.18
C ALA A 966 12.86 -31.23 15.46
N HIS A 967 12.37 -30.91 16.67
CA HIS A 967 12.71 -31.62 17.91
C HIS A 967 11.78 -32.82 18.13
N CYS A 968 10.46 -32.65 17.96
CA CYS A 968 9.48 -33.73 18.01
C CYS A 968 9.85 -34.86 17.04
N SER A 969 10.13 -34.56 15.76
CA SER A 969 10.50 -35.60 14.80
C SER A 969 11.84 -36.29 15.06
N ARG A 970 12.76 -35.66 15.83
CA ARG A 970 13.94 -36.35 16.35
C ARG A 970 13.60 -37.30 17.50
N LEU A 971 12.70 -36.88 18.41
CA LEU A 971 12.19 -37.76 19.47
C LEU A 971 11.37 -38.92 18.90
N GLU A 972 10.56 -38.70 17.86
CA GLU A 972 9.82 -39.74 17.14
C GLU A 972 10.79 -40.79 16.57
N THR A 973 11.82 -40.38 15.81
CA THR A 973 12.82 -41.32 15.29
C THR A 973 13.62 -42.07 16.37
N GLU A 974 13.81 -41.45 17.55
CA GLU A 974 14.49 -42.10 18.67
C GLU A 974 13.56 -43.09 19.41
N VAL A 975 12.25 -42.78 19.49
CA VAL A 975 11.24 -43.71 19.99
C VAL A 975 11.13 -44.92 19.07
N ASP A 976 11.04 -44.73 17.74
CA ASP A 976 11.01 -45.82 16.75
C ASP A 976 12.25 -46.73 16.88
N ARG A 977 13.43 -46.12 17.04
CA ARG A 977 14.71 -46.83 17.24
C ARG A 977 14.72 -47.65 18.53
N LEU A 978 14.17 -47.12 19.62
CA LEU A 978 14.05 -47.80 20.91
C LEU A 978 12.96 -48.89 20.91
N GLU A 979 11.86 -48.70 20.17
CA GLU A 979 10.82 -49.71 19.97
C GLU A 979 11.36 -50.88 19.12
N HIS A 980 12.14 -50.61 18.08
CA HIS A 980 12.83 -51.64 17.29
C HIS A 980 13.82 -52.45 18.14
N LEU A 981 14.68 -51.79 18.93
CA LEU A 981 15.62 -52.48 19.84
C LEU A 981 14.89 -53.31 20.90
N LYS A 982 13.82 -52.76 21.48
CA LYS A 982 12.94 -53.52 22.39
C LYS A 982 12.35 -54.74 21.69
N GLY A 983 11.90 -54.60 20.44
CA GLY A 983 11.39 -55.68 19.60
C GLY A 983 12.41 -56.81 19.43
N MET A 984 13.65 -56.48 19.07
CA MET A 984 14.76 -57.42 18.98
C MET A 984 14.99 -58.15 20.31
N HIS A 985 15.14 -57.42 21.42
CA HIS A 985 15.35 -58.04 22.73
C HIS A 985 14.16 -58.90 23.20
N THR A 986 12.91 -58.56 22.83
CA THR A 986 11.77 -59.45 23.11
C THR A 986 11.78 -60.72 22.26
N ALA A 987 12.30 -60.67 21.03
CA ALA A 987 12.48 -61.87 20.20
C ALA A 987 13.64 -62.74 20.70
N GLU A 988 14.76 -62.13 21.12
CA GLU A 988 15.89 -62.82 21.76
C GLU A 988 15.47 -63.51 23.06
N LEU A 989 14.71 -62.82 23.93
CA LEU A 989 14.18 -63.42 25.16
C LEU A 989 13.16 -64.53 24.88
N ALA A 990 12.35 -64.42 23.83
CA ALA A 990 11.43 -65.48 23.43
C ALA A 990 12.17 -66.71 22.89
N ALA A 991 13.24 -66.51 22.11
CA ALA A 991 14.10 -67.60 21.64
C ALA A 991 14.81 -68.30 22.81
N LEU A 992 15.42 -67.54 23.73
CA LEU A 992 16.08 -68.10 24.92
C LEU A 992 15.09 -68.81 25.86
N ALA A 993 13.85 -68.33 25.97
CA ALA A 993 12.79 -69.02 26.70
C ALA A 993 12.38 -70.33 26.02
N GLN A 994 12.30 -70.35 24.68
CA GLN A 994 12.02 -71.56 23.91
C GLN A 994 13.17 -72.58 24.03
N ASP A 995 14.43 -72.13 24.01
CA ASP A 995 15.60 -73.00 24.21
C ASP A 995 15.66 -73.55 25.64
N LEU A 996 15.29 -72.76 26.64
CA LEU A 996 15.13 -73.23 28.03
C LEU A 996 13.98 -74.23 28.17
N GLU A 997 12.86 -74.04 27.48
CA GLU A 997 11.76 -75.03 27.43
C GLU A 997 12.22 -76.32 26.74
N ASN A 998 12.88 -76.23 25.58
CA ASN A 998 13.45 -77.36 24.85
C ASN A 998 14.43 -78.16 25.71
N MET A 999 15.39 -77.48 26.36
CA MET A 999 16.32 -78.11 27.31
C MET A 999 15.60 -78.68 28.54
N THR A 1000 14.50 -78.09 28.99
CA THR A 1000 13.72 -78.62 30.11
C THR A 1000 13.00 -79.91 29.71
N VAL A 1001 12.42 -79.97 28.52
CA VAL A 1001 11.82 -81.20 27.94
C VAL A 1001 12.88 -82.28 27.71
N GLU A 1002 14.06 -81.92 27.20
CA GLU A 1002 15.18 -82.86 27.03
C GLU A 1002 15.69 -83.39 28.38
N ASN A 1003 15.87 -82.53 29.39
CA ASN A 1003 16.25 -82.96 30.74
C ASN A 1003 15.16 -83.83 31.41
N GLN A 1004 13.88 -83.58 31.13
CA GLN A 1004 12.78 -84.46 31.57
C GLN A 1004 12.87 -85.83 30.88
N ALA A 1005 13.05 -85.87 29.55
CA ALA A 1005 13.21 -87.13 28.81
C ALA A 1005 14.45 -87.93 29.26
N ILE A 1006 15.59 -87.26 29.51
CA ILE A 1006 16.79 -87.87 30.09
C ILE A 1006 16.53 -88.37 31.52
N SER A 1007 15.77 -87.64 32.33
CA SER A 1007 15.39 -88.09 33.68
C SER A 1007 14.46 -89.31 33.64
N GLU A 1008 13.51 -89.35 32.72
CA GLU A 1008 12.66 -90.52 32.47
C GLU A 1008 13.48 -91.73 32.00
N GLU A 1009 14.39 -91.53 31.05
CA GLU A 1009 15.39 -92.52 30.60
C GLU A 1009 16.23 -93.06 31.78
N CYS A 1010 16.75 -92.18 32.65
CA CYS A 1010 17.51 -92.57 33.83
C CYS A 1010 16.66 -93.38 34.83
N THR A 1011 15.41 -92.98 35.10
CA THR A 1011 14.53 -93.80 35.98
C THR A 1011 14.11 -95.12 35.32
N ARG A 1012 13.98 -95.16 33.98
CA ARG A 1012 13.75 -96.38 33.21
C ARG A 1012 14.94 -97.34 33.33
N LEU A 1013 16.16 -96.84 33.16
CA LEU A 1013 17.40 -97.59 33.34
C LEU A 1013 17.57 -98.07 34.79
N GLN A 1014 17.26 -97.23 35.79
CA GLN A 1014 17.29 -97.62 37.20
C GLN A 1014 16.28 -98.75 37.52
N ARG A 1015 15.07 -98.71 36.95
CA ARG A 1015 14.10 -99.82 37.09
C ARG A 1015 14.60 -101.11 36.43
N VAL A 1016 15.33 -101.01 35.32
CA VAL A 1016 15.97 -102.17 34.65
C VAL A 1016 17.12 -102.72 35.51
N ASP A 1017 17.99 -101.87 36.06
CA ASP A 1017 19.06 -102.32 36.97
C ASP A 1017 18.51 -102.91 38.27
N GLU A 1018 17.47 -102.33 38.86
CA GLU A 1018 16.75 -102.94 39.97
C GLU A 1018 16.20 -104.33 39.62
N SER A 1019 15.67 -104.51 38.40
CA SER A 1019 15.18 -105.80 37.90
C SER A 1019 16.33 -106.80 37.74
N HIS A 1020 17.45 -106.38 37.16
CA HIS A 1020 18.67 -107.19 37.06
C HIS A 1020 19.26 -107.52 38.44
N SER A 1021 19.23 -106.60 39.40
CA SER A 1021 19.66 -106.78 40.79
C SER A 1021 18.77 -107.78 41.53
N LYS A 1022 17.45 -107.71 41.33
CA LYS A 1022 16.48 -108.70 41.85
C LYS A 1022 16.71 -110.08 41.19
N SER A 1023 16.89 -110.13 39.88
CA SER A 1023 17.23 -111.37 39.14
C SER A 1023 18.55 -111.99 39.61
N ALA A 1024 19.61 -111.19 39.79
CA ALA A 1024 20.90 -111.64 40.29
C ALA A 1024 20.87 -112.08 41.76
N LYS A 1025 20.00 -111.50 42.60
CA LYS A 1025 19.73 -111.99 43.96
C LYS A 1025 19.03 -113.34 43.93
N ASN A 1026 18.01 -113.51 43.08
CA ASN A 1026 17.33 -114.79 42.88
C ASN A 1026 18.30 -115.86 42.36
N MET A 1027 19.13 -115.53 41.37
CA MET A 1027 20.15 -116.44 40.83
C MET A 1027 21.21 -116.83 41.88
N LYS A 1028 21.60 -115.91 42.76
CA LYS A 1028 22.48 -116.22 43.91
C LYS A 1028 21.77 -117.07 44.98
N GLN A 1029 20.45 -116.96 45.12
CA GLN A 1029 19.67 -117.83 45.99
C GLN A 1029 19.57 -119.25 45.41
N THR A 1030 19.20 -119.41 44.13
CA THR A 1030 19.15 -120.73 43.49
C THR A 1030 20.52 -121.39 43.43
N THR A 1031 21.59 -120.62 43.20
CA THR A 1031 22.97 -121.12 43.31
C THR A 1031 23.22 -121.70 44.71
N ARG A 1032 22.87 -120.99 45.78
CA ARG A 1032 23.01 -121.49 47.16
C ARG A 1032 22.11 -122.69 47.47
N GLU A 1033 20.98 -122.83 46.79
CA GLU A 1033 20.10 -123.99 46.93
C GLU A 1033 20.75 -125.22 46.29
N VAL A 1034 21.28 -125.10 45.07
CA VAL A 1034 22.11 -126.13 44.41
C VAL A 1034 23.40 -126.45 45.19
N GLU A 1035 24.04 -125.45 45.82
CA GLU A 1035 25.21 -125.68 46.68
C GLU A 1035 24.84 -126.50 47.93
N ARG A 1036 23.70 -126.24 48.57
CA ARG A 1036 23.23 -127.07 49.70
C ARG A 1036 22.85 -128.48 49.26
N GLU A 1037 22.20 -128.64 48.11
CA GLU A 1037 21.90 -129.96 47.53
C GLU A 1037 23.19 -130.75 47.24
N ARG A 1038 24.19 -130.11 46.63
CA ARG A 1038 25.54 -130.69 46.45
C ARG A 1038 26.15 -131.12 47.77
N ASP A 1039 26.11 -130.28 48.80
CA ASP A 1039 26.75 -130.56 50.08
C ASP A 1039 26.03 -131.70 50.84
N ILE A 1040 24.70 -131.80 50.74
CA ILE A 1040 23.92 -132.95 51.22
C ILE A 1040 24.32 -134.23 50.47
N MET A 1041 24.34 -134.20 49.13
CA MET A 1041 24.76 -135.33 48.29
C MET A 1041 26.21 -135.74 48.57
N GLN A 1042 27.08 -134.81 48.97
CA GLN A 1042 28.46 -135.12 49.38
C GLN A 1042 28.50 -135.82 50.75
N VAL A 1043 27.68 -135.40 51.72
CA VAL A 1043 27.55 -136.12 53.01
C VAL A 1043 27.02 -137.53 52.79
N GLU A 1044 25.97 -137.71 51.99
CA GLU A 1044 25.43 -139.04 51.64
C GLU A 1044 26.50 -139.94 50.98
N LEU A 1045 27.35 -139.37 50.11
CA LEU A 1045 28.47 -140.07 49.48
C LEU A 1045 29.59 -140.41 50.48
N GLU A 1046 29.83 -139.57 51.48
CA GLU A 1046 30.80 -139.81 52.55
C GLU A 1046 30.33 -140.87 53.57
N ASP A 1047 29.02 -140.94 53.84
CA ASP A 1047 28.36 -142.00 54.59
C ASP A 1047 28.34 -143.34 53.83
N LEU A 1048 28.09 -143.32 52.51
CA LEU A 1048 28.29 -144.50 51.65
C LEU A 1048 29.74 -144.98 51.71
N ARG A 1049 30.72 -144.06 51.66
CA ARG A 1049 32.14 -144.41 51.84
C ARG A 1049 32.42 -144.94 53.24
N HIS A 1050 31.74 -144.46 54.29
CA HIS A 1050 31.91 -144.97 55.64
C HIS A 1050 31.40 -146.42 55.77
N THR A 1051 30.19 -146.70 55.30
CA THR A 1051 29.62 -148.06 55.28
C THR A 1051 30.44 -149.04 54.43
N TYR A 1052 30.95 -148.63 53.26
CA TYR A 1052 31.90 -149.44 52.48
C TYR A 1052 33.22 -149.73 53.22
N ARG A 1053 33.75 -148.77 54.01
CA ARG A 1053 34.96 -148.99 54.81
C ARG A 1053 34.70 -149.97 55.97
N SER A 1054 33.55 -149.90 56.61
CA SER A 1054 33.16 -150.86 57.67
C SER A 1054 33.02 -152.30 57.13
N LEU A 1055 32.43 -152.46 55.94
CA LEU A 1055 32.34 -153.75 55.24
C LEU A 1055 33.72 -154.35 54.91
N ILE A 1056 34.71 -153.52 54.52
CA ILE A 1056 36.08 -153.97 54.29
C ILE A 1056 36.74 -154.45 55.60
N LEU A 1057 36.50 -153.74 56.71
CA LEU A 1057 37.04 -154.11 58.02
C LEU A 1057 36.45 -155.43 58.56
N GLU A 1058 35.16 -155.71 58.33
CA GLU A 1058 34.57 -157.03 58.63
C GLU A 1058 35.20 -158.14 57.77
N HIS A 1059 35.45 -157.87 56.48
CA HIS A 1059 36.06 -158.84 55.57
C HIS A 1059 37.51 -159.18 56.00
N GLU A 1060 38.32 -158.16 56.31
CA GLU A 1060 39.65 -158.36 56.91
C GLU A 1060 39.60 -159.11 58.24
N GLY A 1061 38.56 -158.88 59.06
CA GLY A 1061 38.33 -159.59 60.32
C GLY A 1061 38.12 -161.09 60.12
N MET A 1062 37.26 -161.48 59.18
CA MET A 1062 37.06 -162.89 58.82
C MET A 1062 38.31 -163.52 58.21
N GLN A 1063 39.05 -162.79 57.37
CA GLN A 1063 40.25 -163.30 56.72
C GLN A 1063 41.36 -163.62 57.73
N LYS A 1064 41.55 -162.76 58.74
CA LYS A 1064 42.49 -162.99 59.87
C LYS A 1064 42.05 -164.15 60.77
N ALA A 1065 40.76 -164.46 60.87
CA ALA A 1065 40.25 -165.62 61.59
C ALA A 1065 40.58 -166.95 60.87
N GLN A 1066 40.41 -167.01 59.54
CA GLN A 1066 40.79 -168.19 58.74
C GLN A 1066 42.30 -168.45 58.82
N GLU A 1067 43.11 -167.38 58.78
CA GLU A 1067 44.57 -167.46 58.97
C GLU A 1067 45.01 -167.92 60.36
N ALA A 1068 44.18 -167.84 61.39
CA ALA A 1068 44.48 -168.39 62.71
C ALA A 1068 44.18 -169.89 62.76
N GLN A 1069 43.14 -170.35 62.06
CA GLN A 1069 42.69 -171.75 62.09
C GLN A 1069 43.70 -172.69 61.40
N THR A 1070 44.23 -172.31 60.24
CA THR A 1070 45.24 -173.12 59.52
C THR A 1070 46.55 -173.26 60.31
N LYS A 1071 46.90 -172.27 61.13
CA LYS A 1071 48.10 -172.30 62.01
C LYS A 1071 47.93 -173.24 63.22
N CYS A 1072 46.72 -173.69 63.54
CA CYS A 1072 46.48 -174.70 64.57
C CYS A 1072 46.67 -176.12 64.02
N GLU A 1073 46.14 -176.41 62.82
CA GLU A 1073 46.29 -177.73 62.15
C GLU A 1073 47.78 -178.07 61.94
N ASP A 1074 48.58 -177.09 61.53
CA ASP A 1074 50.04 -177.17 61.35
C ASP A 1074 50.83 -177.46 62.65
N LEU A 1075 50.21 -177.29 63.83
CA LEU A 1075 50.81 -177.61 65.13
C LEU A 1075 50.41 -178.99 65.66
N GLU A 1076 49.20 -179.48 65.34
CA GLU A 1076 48.75 -180.82 65.73
C GLU A 1076 49.52 -181.91 64.98
N ASP A 1077 49.77 -181.73 63.67
CA ASP A 1077 50.58 -182.65 62.86
C ASP A 1077 52.04 -182.76 63.35
N ARG A 1078 52.59 -181.67 63.91
CA ARG A 1078 53.95 -181.64 64.49
C ARG A 1078 54.04 -182.33 65.84
N LEU A 1079 52.93 -182.39 66.60
CA LEU A 1079 52.83 -183.17 67.83
C LEU A 1079 52.77 -184.67 67.53
N ALA A 1080 51.94 -185.08 66.56
CA ALA A 1080 51.80 -186.49 66.14
C ALA A 1080 53.15 -187.12 65.72
N GLN A 1081 54.05 -186.34 65.10
CA GLN A 1081 55.38 -186.79 64.70
C GLN A 1081 56.35 -187.04 65.89
N GLN A 1082 56.16 -186.39 67.05
CA GLN A 1082 57.05 -186.60 68.21
C GLN A 1082 56.77 -187.91 68.96
N ASP A 1083 55.50 -188.26 69.17
CA ASP A 1083 55.10 -189.50 69.87
C ASP A 1083 55.61 -190.76 69.16
N ASP A 1084 55.65 -190.75 67.83
CA ASP A 1084 56.12 -191.90 67.06
C ASP A 1084 57.66 -192.03 67.04
N ILE A 1085 58.40 -191.02 67.50
CA ILE A 1085 59.84 -191.13 67.82
C ILE A 1085 60.02 -191.78 69.20
N ILE A 1086 59.23 -191.37 70.20
CA ILE A 1086 59.28 -191.90 71.58
C ILE A 1086 59.05 -193.43 71.57
N ARG A 1087 58.03 -193.90 70.85
CA ARG A 1087 57.72 -195.34 70.70
C ARG A 1087 58.87 -196.18 70.10
N LYS A 1088 59.78 -195.56 69.35
CA LYS A 1088 60.95 -196.25 68.75
C LYS A 1088 62.11 -196.37 69.75
N LEU A 1089 62.26 -195.43 70.68
CA LEU A 1089 63.30 -195.43 71.73
C LEU A 1089 63.05 -196.47 72.84
N GLU A 1090 61.80 -196.77 73.19
CA GLU A 1090 61.52 -197.76 74.24
C GLU A 1090 61.79 -199.22 73.80
N ARG A 1091 61.62 -199.49 72.50
CA ARG A 1091 61.85 -200.81 71.89
C ARG A 1091 63.34 -201.18 71.82
N SER A 1092 64.24 -200.20 71.72
CA SER A 1092 65.69 -200.45 71.78
C SER A 1092 66.16 -200.66 73.24
N ARG A 1093 65.67 -199.86 74.18
CA ARG A 1093 65.98 -199.96 75.63
C ARG A 1093 65.70 -201.36 76.20
N SER A 1094 64.63 -202.01 75.74
CA SER A 1094 64.25 -203.37 76.15
C SER A 1094 65.20 -204.48 75.66
N LYS A 1095 65.95 -204.25 74.57
CA LYS A 1095 66.94 -205.22 74.07
C LYS A 1095 68.26 -205.14 74.85
N PHE A 1096 68.69 -203.93 75.20
CA PHE A 1096 69.96 -203.69 75.91
C PHE A 1096 70.01 -204.38 77.28
N LYS A 1097 68.90 -204.35 78.04
CA LYS A 1097 68.80 -204.97 79.36
C LYS A 1097 69.00 -206.51 79.38
N ARG A 1098 68.84 -207.20 78.24
CA ARG A 1098 69.10 -208.66 78.13
C ARG A 1098 70.56 -209.00 77.81
N PHE A 1099 71.35 -208.05 77.31
CA PHE A 1099 72.77 -208.27 76.99
C PHE A 1099 73.68 -208.14 78.21
N ALA A 1100 73.40 -207.19 79.12
CA ALA A 1100 74.18 -206.99 80.35
C ALA A 1100 74.29 -208.28 81.19
N ALA A 1101 73.15 -208.93 81.44
CA ALA A 1101 73.04 -210.17 82.24
C ALA A 1101 73.72 -211.42 81.65
N LYS A 1102 74.44 -211.29 80.52
CA LYS A 1102 75.31 -212.34 79.96
C LYS A 1102 76.79 -212.08 80.20
N TYR A 1103 77.24 -210.83 80.11
CA TYR A 1103 78.67 -210.48 80.16
C TYR A 1103 79.31 -210.64 81.54
N GLU A 1104 78.58 -210.41 82.64
CA GLU A 1104 79.12 -210.53 84.01
C GLU A 1104 79.66 -211.95 84.30
N ARG A 1105 79.09 -213.00 83.71
CA ARG A 1105 79.56 -214.39 83.89
C ARG A 1105 80.82 -214.77 83.11
N GLU A 1106 81.26 -213.96 82.14
CA GLU A 1106 82.49 -214.23 81.37
C GLU A 1106 83.73 -213.52 81.93
N ILE A 1107 83.55 -212.58 82.86
CA ILE A 1107 84.64 -211.82 83.49
C ILE A 1107 85.27 -212.63 84.64
N GLU A 1108 84.45 -213.27 85.48
CA GLU A 1108 84.90 -214.10 86.64
C GLU A 1108 85.88 -215.24 86.28
N GLN A 1109 85.98 -215.64 85.01
CA GLN A 1109 86.87 -216.71 84.54
C GLN A 1109 88.21 -216.25 83.95
N ARG A 1110 88.37 -214.99 83.55
CA ARG A 1110 89.58 -214.54 82.81
C ARG A 1110 90.65 -213.89 83.69
N ASP A 1111 90.26 -213.22 84.78
CA ASP A 1111 91.21 -212.55 85.71
C ASP A 1111 92.14 -213.54 86.45
N ARG A 1112 91.86 -214.84 86.41
CA ARG A 1112 92.76 -215.89 86.96
C ARG A 1112 93.93 -216.26 86.05
N LYS A 1113 94.02 -215.74 84.81
CA LYS A 1113 95.00 -216.24 83.83
C LYS A 1113 95.60 -215.21 82.87
N ILE A 1114 95.99 -214.03 83.37
CA ILE A 1114 97.28 -213.38 83.03
C ILE A 1114 97.72 -212.33 84.08
N GLU A 1115 97.76 -212.78 85.34
CA GLU A 1115 98.69 -212.25 86.37
C GLU A 1115 100.17 -212.55 86.01
N GLU A 1116 100.41 -213.10 84.80
CA GLU A 1116 101.60 -213.83 84.38
C GLU A 1116 102.37 -213.14 83.22
N LEU A 1117 101.78 -212.13 82.57
CA LEU A 1117 102.45 -211.23 81.60
C LEU A 1117 102.13 -209.75 81.88
N ARG A 1118 102.40 -209.34 83.13
CA ARG A 1118 102.35 -207.94 83.58
C ARG A 1118 103.52 -207.12 83.02
N SER A 1119 103.30 -206.28 82.00
CA SER A 1119 104.25 -205.21 81.64
C SER A 1119 103.64 -204.03 80.85
N SER A 1120 103.92 -202.81 81.33
CA SER A 1120 103.96 -201.53 80.57
C SER A 1120 102.67 -200.72 80.28
N ASN A 1121 102.35 -199.81 81.21
CA ASN A 1121 101.96 -198.38 81.04
C ASN A 1121 100.53 -197.97 80.52
N ALA A 1122 99.98 -196.75 80.80
CA ALA A 1122 99.82 -195.94 82.04
C ALA A 1122 99.11 -194.55 81.78
N SER A 1123 98.27 -194.04 82.73
CA SER A 1123 97.71 -192.65 82.83
C SER A 1123 96.60 -192.26 81.78
N SER A 1124 95.90 -191.10 81.72
CA SER A 1124 95.41 -189.97 82.61
C SER A 1124 94.51 -189.02 81.73
N PHE A 1125 93.80 -187.91 82.08
CA PHE A 1125 93.38 -187.11 83.27
C PHE A 1125 92.12 -186.24 82.86
N VAL A 1126 91.03 -186.04 83.63
CA VAL A 1126 90.66 -184.96 84.61
C VAL A 1126 90.25 -183.55 84.04
N SER A 1127 89.34 -182.84 84.76
CA SER A 1127 89.04 -181.36 84.79
C SER A 1127 87.69 -180.78 84.22
N PRO A 1128 87.19 -179.58 84.69
CA PRO A 1128 85.75 -179.34 84.94
C PRO A 1128 85.18 -177.89 84.65
N ASP A 1129 84.04 -177.53 85.30
CA ASP A 1129 83.57 -176.17 85.71
C ASP A 1129 83.06 -175.15 84.65
N ALA A 1130 82.31 -174.05 84.96
CA ALA A 1130 81.32 -173.76 86.04
C ALA A 1130 80.63 -172.36 85.88
N ARG A 1131 79.39 -172.19 86.42
CA ARG A 1131 78.80 -170.91 86.95
C ARG A 1131 78.59 -169.76 85.90
N SER A 1132 77.93 -168.60 86.14
CA SER A 1132 77.09 -168.03 87.22
C SER A 1132 76.30 -166.77 86.76
N LEU A 1133 75.18 -166.45 87.43
CA LEU A 1133 74.66 -165.07 87.73
C LEU A 1133 74.23 -164.11 86.56
N ARG A 1134 73.47 -163.01 86.74
CA ARG A 1134 72.32 -162.65 87.63
C ARG A 1134 71.82 -161.20 87.31
N HIS A 1135 70.49 -160.94 87.31
CA HIS A 1135 69.86 -159.60 87.50
C HIS A 1135 70.15 -158.49 86.43
N ARG A 1136 69.52 -157.29 86.38
CA ARG A 1136 68.36 -156.69 87.10
C ARG A 1136 67.58 -155.68 86.23
N TRP A 1137 66.46 -155.22 86.80
CA TRP A 1137 65.47 -154.19 86.44
C TRP A 1137 66.08 -152.82 86.03
N TYR A 1138 65.38 -151.76 85.59
CA TYR A 1138 63.97 -151.30 85.70
C TYR A 1138 63.48 -150.71 84.36
N GLY A 1139 62.19 -150.49 84.10
CA GLY A 1139 61.00 -150.83 84.90
C GLY A 1139 59.75 -150.00 84.53
N THR A 1140 58.69 -150.15 85.34
CA THR A 1140 57.45 -149.34 85.43
C THR A 1140 56.56 -149.23 84.18
N ALA A 1141 55.29 -149.65 84.22
CA ALA A 1141 54.47 -150.17 85.34
C ALA A 1141 53.59 -151.34 84.87
#